data_AF-A0A1Z8A6L4-F1
#
_entry.id   AF-A0A1Z8A6L4-F1
#
_cell.length_a   1.000
_cell.length_b   1.000
_cell.length_c   1.000
_cell.angle_alpha   90.00
_cell.angle_beta   90.00
_cell.angle_gamma   90.00
#
_symmetry.space_group_name_H-M   'P 1'
#
loop_
_entity.id
_entity.type
_entity.pdbx_description
1 polymer ?
#
loop_
_entity_poly.entity_id
_entity_poly.type
_entity_poly.pdbx_seq_one_letter_code
_entity_poly.pdbx_strand_id
1 'polypeptide(L)'
;MNGSFLRKVRLISPFAVLVVALLGPIEAWADSFDDAVNHYLKGFDACQEANGLLRANRISAAKKKLNVYNKYLSEAEKMNSSIVKTNKRDMEGNIKFCRRVATNIEVEQATPFIDKAIAQCDLAQKALKEKKPDVAMEHLMAFKVHKEEAWNITEKLTDIFSIRNQVKRCQRLEKKILSAGKKQEASNLAIETVKEESQSYAQTCNQALTFLNVKSIDEVSIKNAGKSIKLAKSHKKNVKDETVAFDIFAANPGHEANALVAGNLKKGDVCLAKAEKLAVKKRKDLDKANKTLSNYIAALANSAKQCEAARSITKTKASDKVYGKAKKAYQRAQASESKQRKNLRKDKYYLAYSNSPKVKDINRVLSKVSNCLADTNKRMSRMFASLQAAKKALVEKKAKEDAARLAKASAADKAKIKAELAKKKKIAAAKAAKIAKAAAEARAAEVAVAKAAAKAAAEAAAKVAAEVAAKAASLASSASSSSSSAAEVTSRANTAGAISSITGVVTFNQISESVAVIYANGAEPSGDMVFAELSRNGFDQDVYVVSPGSKITIKNKDNTLHRIKATDDYNDISKNMVKLQPRQKRAVQVSWKADTVVEMRSNKGALSASYLANVPSGAFQIIEFLVGKSSHGFSFATIPSSADTATILIPNHDPIVISFALGGSQRIPLVKKGQQVGEVELELN
;
A
#
# COMPACT_ATOMS: atom_id res chain seq x y z
N MET A 1 61.94 -44.06 -68.68
CA MET A 1 62.51 -45.11 -69.56
C MET A 1 62.74 -46.36 -68.74
N ASN A 2 62.71 -47.53 -69.39
CA ASN A 2 63.19 -48.88 -69.03
C ASN A 2 63.61 -49.17 -67.56
N GLY A 3 63.18 -50.28 -66.93
CA GLY A 3 62.32 -51.34 -67.48
C GLY A 3 62.02 -52.51 -66.54
N SER A 4 61.13 -53.39 -67.02
CA SER A 4 60.72 -54.69 -66.46
C SER A 4 61.88 -55.66 -66.21
N PHE A 5 61.75 -56.55 -65.22
CA PHE A 5 61.68 -58.04 -65.32
C PHE A 5 61.76 -58.63 -63.88
N LEU A 6 60.75 -59.29 -63.29
CA LEU A 6 60.00 -60.53 -63.60
C LEU A 6 60.69 -61.86 -63.17
N ARG A 7 59.95 -62.58 -62.30
CA ARG A 7 59.77 -64.06 -62.18
C ARG A 7 60.74 -64.94 -61.37
N LYS A 8 60.11 -65.57 -60.35
CA LYS A 8 60.17 -67.01 -59.97
C LYS A 8 61.53 -67.48 -59.37
N VAL A 9 61.65 -68.61 -58.67
CA VAL A 9 60.91 -69.89 -58.67
C VAL A 9 60.68 -70.44 -57.23
N ARG A 10 59.51 -71.07 -56.98
CA ARG A 10 59.29 -72.08 -55.92
C ARG A 10 59.47 -73.47 -56.53
N LEU A 11 59.99 -74.46 -55.80
CA LEU A 11 59.58 -75.89 -55.89
C LEU A 11 60.12 -76.74 -54.69
N ILE A 12 59.22 -77.52 -54.08
CA ILE A 12 59.39 -78.88 -53.49
C ILE A 12 60.39 -79.11 -52.32
N SER A 13 59.85 -79.21 -51.09
CA SER A 13 59.70 -80.41 -50.21
C SER A 13 60.52 -81.72 -50.45
N PRO A 14 60.39 -82.76 -49.58
CA PRO A 14 60.26 -82.78 -48.12
C PRO A 14 61.25 -83.77 -47.43
N PHE A 15 61.52 -83.61 -46.14
CA PHE A 15 61.84 -84.75 -45.23
C PHE A 15 61.38 -84.44 -43.79
N ALA A 16 61.42 -85.44 -42.90
CA ALA A 16 60.51 -85.56 -41.76
C ALA A 16 61.20 -85.57 -40.36
N VAL A 17 60.44 -86.04 -39.35
CA VAL A 17 60.83 -86.35 -37.95
C VAL A 17 60.76 -85.19 -36.93
N LEU A 18 59.51 -84.87 -36.59
CA LEU A 18 58.97 -84.83 -35.23
C LEU A 18 59.97 -84.94 -34.04
N VAL A 19 60.20 -83.82 -33.34
CA VAL A 19 60.41 -83.78 -31.88
C VAL A 19 59.64 -82.57 -31.32
N VAL A 20 58.92 -82.74 -30.21
CA VAL A 20 58.13 -81.67 -29.57
C VAL A 20 58.63 -81.43 -28.15
N ALA A 21 59.17 -80.23 -27.88
CA ALA A 21 59.33 -79.71 -26.53
C ALA A 21 59.52 -78.17 -26.52
N LEU A 22 58.72 -77.49 -25.69
CA LEU A 22 59.11 -76.30 -24.91
C LEU A 22 59.84 -75.15 -25.64
N LEU A 23 59.21 -74.61 -26.68
CA LEU A 23 59.24 -73.16 -26.92
C LEU A 23 57.81 -72.62 -26.90
N GLY A 24 57.48 -71.84 -25.88
CA GLY A 24 56.34 -70.92 -25.96
C GLY A 24 56.63 -69.84 -27.01
N PRO A 25 55.63 -69.04 -27.43
CA PRO A 25 55.90 -67.91 -28.29
C PRO A 25 56.88 -66.98 -27.56
N ILE A 26 58.08 -66.83 -28.12
CA ILE A 26 58.85 -65.62 -27.89
C ILE A 26 58.10 -64.53 -28.65
N GLU A 27 57.09 -63.97 -27.98
CA GLU A 27 56.62 -62.63 -28.31
C GLU A 27 57.86 -61.74 -28.21
N ALA A 28 58.36 -61.31 -29.37
CA ALA A 28 59.33 -60.25 -29.42
C ALA A 28 58.61 -59.00 -28.89
N TRP A 29 58.77 -58.73 -27.60
CA TRP A 29 58.44 -57.45 -26.99
C TRP A 29 59.34 -56.40 -27.63
N ALA A 30 58.91 -55.88 -28.79
CA ALA A 30 59.32 -54.58 -29.25
C ALA A 30 59.04 -53.62 -28.09
N ASP A 31 60.09 -52.99 -27.56
CA ASP A 31 60.03 -52.31 -26.28
C ASP A 31 59.04 -51.14 -26.36
N SER A 32 57.81 -51.36 -25.88
CA SER A 32 56.73 -50.36 -25.87
C SER A 32 57.16 -49.05 -25.22
N PHE A 33 58.16 -49.12 -24.34
CA PHE A 33 58.85 -47.99 -23.75
C PHE A 33 59.67 -47.20 -24.79
N ASP A 34 60.55 -47.85 -25.55
CA ASP A 34 61.41 -47.16 -26.52
C ASP A 34 60.63 -46.69 -27.75
N ASP A 35 59.58 -47.40 -28.17
CA ASP A 35 58.65 -46.88 -29.19
C ASP A 35 57.91 -45.63 -28.70
N ALA A 36 57.44 -45.61 -27.44
CA ALA A 36 56.84 -44.42 -26.84
C ALA A 36 57.85 -43.25 -26.76
N VAL A 37 59.10 -43.50 -26.37
CA VAL A 37 60.16 -42.47 -26.34
C VAL A 37 60.47 -41.96 -27.75
N ASN A 38 60.59 -42.85 -28.73
CA ASN A 38 60.84 -42.48 -30.13
C ASN A 38 59.64 -41.72 -30.74
N HIS A 39 58.41 -41.91 -30.24
CA HIS A 39 57.26 -41.08 -30.60
C HIS A 39 57.24 -39.72 -29.88
N TYR A 40 57.56 -39.69 -28.58
CA TYR A 40 57.69 -38.46 -27.79
C TYR A 40 58.71 -37.48 -28.39
N LEU A 41 59.88 -37.97 -28.82
CA LEU A 41 60.96 -37.11 -29.32
C LEU A 41 60.53 -36.28 -30.55
N LYS A 42 59.66 -36.82 -31.41
CA LYS A 42 59.03 -36.08 -32.54
C LYS A 42 58.20 -34.87 -32.07
N GLY A 43 57.66 -34.95 -30.86
CA GLY A 43 57.00 -33.84 -30.18
C GLY A 43 57.95 -32.88 -29.48
N PHE A 44 59.06 -33.41 -28.91
CA PHE A 44 60.04 -32.63 -28.18
C PHE A 44 60.67 -31.52 -29.04
N ASP A 45 60.97 -31.79 -30.31
CA ASP A 45 61.45 -30.78 -31.26
C ASP A 45 60.46 -29.61 -31.42
N ALA A 46 59.14 -29.90 -31.47
CA ALA A 46 58.12 -28.85 -31.51
C ALA A 46 58.07 -28.01 -30.22
N CYS A 47 58.46 -28.57 -29.07
CA CYS A 47 58.65 -27.81 -27.83
C CYS A 47 59.92 -26.92 -27.88
N GLN A 48 61.01 -27.40 -28.48
CA GLN A 48 62.21 -26.57 -28.72
C GLN A 48 61.91 -25.40 -29.68
N GLU A 49 61.18 -25.66 -30.77
CA GLU A 49 60.66 -24.63 -31.67
C GLU A 49 59.75 -23.63 -30.93
N ALA A 50 58.88 -24.10 -30.04
CA ALA A 50 58.02 -23.21 -29.25
C ALA A 50 58.83 -22.25 -28.36
N ASN A 51 59.92 -22.72 -27.75
CA ASN A 51 60.86 -21.88 -27.00
C ASN A 51 61.58 -20.85 -27.90
N GLY A 52 62.00 -21.25 -29.10
CA GLY A 52 62.57 -20.33 -30.09
C GLY A 52 61.59 -19.25 -30.55
N LEU A 53 60.36 -19.64 -30.86
CA LEU A 53 59.27 -18.73 -31.24
C LEU A 53 58.87 -17.79 -30.10
N LEU A 54 58.90 -18.25 -28.85
CA LEU A 54 58.65 -17.42 -27.68
C LEU A 54 59.72 -16.32 -27.53
N ARG A 55 61.01 -16.69 -27.65
CA ARG A 55 62.13 -15.73 -27.62
C ARG A 55 62.07 -14.71 -28.76
N ALA A 56 61.48 -15.07 -29.89
CA ALA A 56 61.20 -14.17 -31.01
C ALA A 56 59.90 -13.34 -30.84
N ASN A 57 59.28 -13.34 -29.66
CA ASN A 57 57.99 -12.70 -29.36
C ASN A 57 56.81 -13.16 -30.26
N ARG A 58 56.87 -14.40 -30.79
CA ARG A 58 55.83 -14.99 -31.63
C ARG A 58 54.90 -15.89 -30.82
N ILE A 59 54.37 -15.36 -29.72
CA ILE A 59 53.65 -16.10 -28.65
C ILE A 59 52.53 -17.01 -29.21
N SER A 60 51.75 -16.53 -30.18
CA SER A 60 50.68 -17.33 -30.82
C SER A 60 51.23 -18.53 -31.63
N ALA A 61 52.38 -18.37 -32.30
CA ALA A 61 53.04 -19.48 -32.99
C ALA A 61 53.70 -20.45 -32.00
N ALA A 62 54.29 -19.94 -30.92
CA ALA A 62 54.84 -20.73 -29.82
C ALA A 62 53.76 -21.63 -29.20
N LYS A 63 52.56 -21.10 -28.89
CA LYS A 63 51.43 -21.90 -28.38
C LYS A 63 50.95 -22.95 -29.38
N LYS A 64 50.91 -22.65 -30.69
CA LYS A 64 50.59 -23.66 -31.72
C LYS A 64 51.60 -24.82 -31.74
N LYS A 65 52.90 -24.55 -31.61
CA LYS A 65 53.94 -25.58 -31.55
C LYS A 65 53.94 -26.34 -30.21
N LEU A 66 53.64 -25.68 -29.10
CA LEU A 66 53.40 -26.34 -27.80
C LEU A 66 52.21 -27.31 -27.85
N ASN A 67 51.12 -26.96 -28.55
CA ASN A 67 50.00 -27.87 -28.74
C ASN A 67 50.37 -29.13 -29.54
N VAL A 68 51.32 -29.04 -30.48
CA VAL A 68 51.89 -30.20 -31.19
C VAL A 68 52.70 -31.08 -30.22
N TYR A 69 53.56 -30.48 -29.38
CA TYR A 69 54.25 -31.20 -28.30
C TYR A 69 53.27 -31.94 -27.38
N ASN A 70 52.23 -31.26 -26.90
CA ASN A 70 51.22 -31.84 -25.99
C ASN A 70 50.48 -33.03 -26.64
N LYS A 71 50.22 -32.98 -27.96
CA LYS A 71 49.63 -34.10 -28.71
C LYS A 71 50.56 -35.32 -28.69
N TYR A 72 51.81 -35.16 -29.11
CA TYR A 72 52.80 -36.26 -29.13
C TYR A 72 53.06 -36.84 -27.74
N LEU A 73 53.11 -36.00 -26.69
CA LEU A 73 53.20 -36.44 -25.29
C LEU A 73 52.01 -37.32 -24.89
N SER A 74 50.77 -36.90 -25.18
CA SER A 74 49.57 -37.69 -24.85
C SER A 74 49.47 -38.98 -25.66
N GLU A 75 49.97 -39.01 -26.91
CA GLU A 75 50.05 -40.23 -27.71
C GLU A 75 51.11 -41.19 -27.17
N ALA A 76 52.29 -40.69 -26.78
CA ALA A 76 53.35 -41.51 -26.17
C ALA A 76 52.97 -42.04 -24.78
N GLU A 77 52.25 -41.25 -23.96
CA GLU A 77 51.74 -41.70 -22.66
C GLU A 77 50.69 -42.83 -22.79
N LYS A 78 49.92 -42.86 -23.89
CA LYS A 78 49.02 -43.97 -24.23
C LYS A 78 49.76 -45.22 -24.72
N MET A 79 50.93 -45.06 -25.36
CA MET A 79 51.79 -46.18 -25.76
C MET A 79 52.47 -46.80 -24.54
N ASN A 80 53.04 -46.00 -23.64
CA ASN A 80 53.59 -46.46 -22.38
C ASN A 80 53.57 -45.37 -21.29
N SER A 81 52.70 -45.53 -20.29
CA SER A 81 52.47 -44.52 -19.23
C SER A 81 53.64 -44.32 -18.24
N SER A 82 54.69 -45.14 -18.32
CA SER A 82 55.92 -44.91 -17.54
C SER A 82 56.78 -43.76 -18.08
N ILE A 83 56.56 -43.35 -19.34
CA ILE A 83 57.34 -42.30 -20.02
C ILE A 83 57.32 -40.95 -19.29
N VAL A 84 56.22 -40.62 -18.61
CA VAL A 84 56.08 -39.35 -17.86
C VAL A 84 56.59 -39.43 -16.42
N LYS A 85 57.13 -40.58 -16.00
CA LYS A 85 57.57 -40.89 -14.62
C LYS A 85 59.02 -41.39 -14.54
N THR A 86 59.72 -41.47 -15.67
CA THR A 86 61.06 -42.08 -15.79
C THR A 86 62.14 -41.03 -16.01
N ASN A 87 63.36 -41.34 -15.56
CA ASN A 87 64.58 -40.61 -15.88
C ASN A 87 65.39 -41.26 -17.03
N LYS A 88 65.00 -42.46 -17.50
CA LYS A 88 65.62 -43.10 -18.67
C LYS A 88 65.57 -42.17 -19.88
N ARG A 89 66.64 -42.15 -20.69
CA ARG A 89 66.78 -41.32 -21.92
C ARG A 89 66.46 -39.82 -21.70
N ASP A 90 66.74 -39.30 -20.49
CA ASP A 90 66.45 -37.93 -20.02
C ASP A 90 64.99 -37.45 -20.21
N MET A 91 64.04 -38.38 -20.13
CA MET A 91 62.61 -38.07 -20.24
C MET A 91 62.15 -37.04 -19.18
N GLU A 92 62.62 -37.17 -17.94
CA GLU A 92 62.28 -36.25 -16.87
C GLU A 92 62.81 -34.82 -17.13
N GLY A 93 64.04 -34.67 -17.61
CA GLY A 93 64.63 -33.37 -17.96
C GLY A 93 63.91 -32.70 -19.11
N ASN A 94 63.63 -33.46 -20.18
CA ASN A 94 62.92 -33.00 -21.37
C ASN A 94 61.47 -32.56 -21.03
N ILE A 95 60.74 -33.33 -20.23
CA ILE A 95 59.38 -32.97 -19.77
C ILE A 95 59.43 -31.75 -18.84
N LYS A 96 60.41 -31.64 -17.93
CA LYS A 96 60.62 -30.45 -17.09
C LYS A 96 60.94 -29.20 -17.91
N PHE A 97 61.75 -29.31 -18.96
CA PHE A 97 62.03 -28.23 -19.90
C PHE A 97 60.75 -27.75 -20.57
N CYS A 98 59.98 -28.66 -21.19
CA CYS A 98 58.75 -28.27 -21.89
C CYS A 98 57.66 -27.73 -20.95
N ARG A 99 57.58 -28.19 -19.70
CA ARG A 99 56.71 -27.59 -18.66
C ARG A 99 57.11 -26.15 -18.33
N ARG A 100 58.41 -25.81 -18.39
CA ARG A 100 58.91 -24.43 -18.26
C ARG A 100 58.59 -23.61 -19.51
N VAL A 101 58.74 -24.16 -20.71
CA VAL A 101 58.36 -23.49 -21.97
C VAL A 101 56.86 -23.17 -21.99
N ALA A 102 56.00 -24.12 -21.58
CA ALA A 102 54.57 -23.91 -21.41
C ALA A 102 54.27 -22.77 -20.43
N THR A 103 54.88 -22.82 -19.24
CA THR A 103 54.76 -21.78 -18.20
C THR A 103 55.17 -20.40 -18.71
N ASN A 104 56.25 -20.29 -19.47
CA ASN A 104 56.69 -19.01 -20.02
C ASN A 104 55.74 -18.50 -21.13
N ILE A 105 55.17 -19.39 -21.95
CA ILE A 105 54.12 -19.03 -22.93
C ILE A 105 52.85 -18.52 -22.21
N GLU A 106 52.42 -19.18 -21.14
CA GLU A 106 51.30 -18.73 -20.31
C GLU A 106 51.55 -17.32 -19.73
N VAL A 107 52.74 -17.11 -19.15
CA VAL A 107 53.14 -15.82 -18.57
C VAL A 107 53.08 -14.71 -19.62
N GLU A 108 53.71 -14.88 -20.78
CA GLU A 108 53.71 -13.84 -21.84
C GLU A 108 52.32 -13.61 -22.47
N GLN A 109 51.40 -14.58 -22.37
CA GLN A 109 50.00 -14.34 -22.72
C GLN A 109 49.26 -13.52 -21.67
N ALA A 110 49.66 -13.59 -20.40
CA ALA A 110 49.03 -12.88 -19.29
C ALA A 110 49.64 -11.49 -19.00
N THR A 111 50.92 -11.26 -19.35
CA THR A 111 51.63 -9.97 -19.19
C THR A 111 50.82 -8.76 -19.70
N PRO A 112 50.26 -8.75 -20.93
CA PRO A 112 49.53 -7.59 -21.45
C PRO A 112 48.24 -7.25 -20.71
N PHE A 113 47.68 -8.19 -19.95
CA PHE A 113 46.49 -7.96 -19.12
C PHE A 113 46.88 -7.38 -17.76
N ILE A 114 47.92 -7.92 -17.12
CA ILE A 114 48.35 -7.38 -15.83
C ILE A 114 48.99 -5.99 -15.95
N ASP A 115 49.65 -5.68 -17.06
CA ASP A 115 50.13 -4.32 -17.37
C ASP A 115 48.98 -3.31 -17.49
N LYS A 116 47.88 -3.65 -18.19
CA LYS A 116 46.66 -2.83 -18.23
C LYS A 116 46.08 -2.63 -16.84
N ALA A 117 46.05 -3.68 -16.02
CA ALA A 117 45.58 -3.58 -14.64
C ALA A 117 46.43 -2.59 -13.82
N ILE A 118 47.75 -2.69 -13.90
CA ILE A 118 48.69 -1.81 -13.21
C ILE A 118 48.50 -0.36 -13.67
N ALA A 119 48.33 -0.11 -14.98
CA ALA A 119 48.03 1.21 -15.51
C ALA A 119 46.72 1.80 -14.95
N GLN A 120 45.64 1.02 -14.89
CA GLN A 120 44.38 1.43 -14.26
C GLN A 120 44.55 1.73 -12.77
N CYS A 121 45.34 0.92 -12.04
CA CYS A 121 45.69 1.18 -10.65
C CYS A 121 46.43 2.52 -10.44
N ASP A 122 47.32 2.92 -11.36
CA ASP A 122 47.99 4.22 -11.29
C ASP A 122 47.07 5.40 -11.65
N LEU A 123 46.12 5.22 -12.57
CA LEU A 123 45.04 6.18 -12.82
C LEU A 123 44.14 6.33 -11.57
N ALA A 124 43.80 5.23 -10.91
CA ALA A 124 43.08 5.24 -9.63
C ALA A 124 43.85 6.00 -8.53
N GLN A 125 45.18 5.84 -8.48
CA GLN A 125 46.03 6.59 -7.54
C GLN A 125 46.07 8.09 -7.86
N LYS A 126 46.06 8.47 -9.15
CA LYS A 126 45.98 9.87 -9.59
C LYS A 126 44.63 10.49 -9.22
N ALA A 127 43.51 9.83 -9.54
CA ALA A 127 42.17 10.29 -9.21
C ALA A 127 41.97 10.49 -7.68
N LEU A 128 42.51 9.57 -6.86
CA LEU A 128 42.47 9.71 -5.41
C LEU A 128 43.29 10.92 -4.89
N LYS A 129 44.45 11.22 -5.49
CA LYS A 129 45.24 12.44 -5.18
C LYS A 129 44.47 13.72 -5.57
N GLU A 130 43.75 13.69 -6.69
CA GLU A 130 42.90 14.78 -7.17
C GLU A 130 41.58 14.93 -6.38
N LYS A 131 41.39 14.18 -5.29
CA LYS A 131 40.16 14.13 -4.47
C LYS A 131 38.90 13.71 -5.26
N LYS A 132 39.06 12.85 -6.27
CA LYS A 132 37.98 12.26 -7.09
C LYS A 132 37.82 10.78 -6.74
N PRO A 133 37.20 10.42 -5.58
CA PRO A 133 37.10 9.03 -5.14
C PRO A 133 36.25 8.16 -6.06
N ASP A 134 35.26 8.75 -6.74
CA ASP A 134 34.34 8.02 -7.62
C ASP A 134 35.08 7.57 -8.91
N VAL A 135 35.83 8.47 -9.55
CA VAL A 135 36.74 8.16 -10.68
C VAL A 135 37.84 7.18 -10.24
N ALA A 136 38.32 7.29 -9.00
CA ALA A 136 39.25 6.30 -8.46
C ALA A 136 38.62 4.90 -8.29
N MET A 137 37.31 4.82 -8.02
CA MET A 137 36.56 3.57 -7.94
C MET A 137 36.40 2.91 -9.32
N GLU A 138 36.08 3.70 -10.36
CA GLU A 138 35.98 3.25 -11.74
C GLU A 138 37.30 2.59 -12.23
N HIS A 139 38.42 3.30 -12.06
CA HIS A 139 39.75 2.75 -12.37
C HIS A 139 40.12 1.55 -11.48
N LEU A 140 39.67 1.49 -10.23
CA LEU A 140 39.85 0.31 -9.36
C LEU A 140 39.06 -0.91 -9.85
N MET A 141 37.85 -0.72 -10.39
CA MET A 141 37.07 -1.80 -11.02
C MET A 141 37.78 -2.31 -12.29
N ALA A 142 38.27 -1.40 -13.14
CA ALA A 142 39.05 -1.78 -14.32
C ALA A 142 40.36 -2.52 -13.98
N PHE A 143 41.05 -2.13 -12.89
CA PHE A 143 42.17 -2.92 -12.33
C PHE A 143 41.75 -4.34 -11.94
N LYS A 144 40.59 -4.52 -11.29
CA LYS A 144 40.11 -5.86 -10.89
C LYS A 144 39.85 -6.75 -12.10
N VAL A 145 39.15 -6.24 -13.11
CA VAL A 145 38.84 -6.97 -14.36
C VAL A 145 40.13 -7.42 -15.05
N HIS A 146 41.04 -6.49 -15.38
CA HIS A 146 42.28 -6.85 -16.09
C HIS A 146 43.22 -7.75 -15.29
N LYS A 147 43.21 -7.66 -13.95
CA LYS A 147 43.92 -8.59 -13.06
C LYS A 147 43.27 -9.98 -13.07
N GLU A 148 41.96 -10.09 -13.24
CA GLU A 148 41.27 -11.38 -13.37
C GLU A 148 41.50 -12.01 -14.74
N GLU A 149 41.39 -11.24 -15.82
CA GLU A 149 41.76 -11.69 -17.18
C GLU A 149 43.18 -12.29 -17.24
N ALA A 150 44.13 -11.69 -16.53
CA ALA A 150 45.50 -12.20 -16.43
C ALA A 150 45.61 -13.51 -15.63
N TRP A 151 44.90 -13.64 -14.50
CA TRP A 151 44.92 -14.84 -13.66
C TRP A 151 44.22 -16.03 -14.34
N ASN A 152 43.16 -15.77 -15.09
CA ASN A 152 42.45 -16.77 -15.90
C ASN A 152 43.32 -17.36 -17.03
N ILE A 153 44.50 -16.77 -17.30
CA ILE A 153 45.52 -17.32 -18.19
C ILE A 153 46.58 -18.09 -17.38
N THR A 154 47.14 -17.50 -16.31
CA THR A 154 47.98 -18.22 -15.34
C THR A 154 48.16 -17.49 -14.02
N GLU A 155 48.03 -18.21 -12.90
CA GLU A 155 48.32 -17.68 -11.56
C GLU A 155 49.83 -17.47 -11.32
N LYS A 156 50.69 -18.07 -12.15
CA LYS A 156 52.17 -18.03 -12.04
C LYS A 156 52.74 -16.62 -12.26
N LEU A 157 51.93 -15.66 -12.73
CA LEU A 157 52.26 -14.24 -12.63
C LEU A 157 52.56 -13.80 -11.18
N THR A 158 52.01 -14.50 -10.18
CA THR A 158 52.33 -14.28 -8.77
C THR A 158 53.76 -14.68 -8.40
N ASP A 159 54.47 -15.50 -9.17
CA ASP A 159 55.87 -15.84 -8.91
C ASP A 159 56.84 -14.72 -9.32
N ILE A 160 56.42 -13.89 -10.27
CA ILE A 160 57.20 -12.75 -10.77
C ILE A 160 57.17 -11.63 -9.72
N PHE A 161 58.31 -11.42 -9.04
CA PHE A 161 58.45 -10.49 -7.92
C PHE A 161 57.95 -9.06 -8.22
N SER A 162 58.22 -8.53 -9.42
CA SER A 162 57.77 -7.19 -9.83
C SER A 162 56.25 -7.09 -9.83
N ILE A 163 55.58 -8.00 -10.56
CA ILE A 163 54.12 -8.07 -10.69
C ILE A 163 53.48 -8.29 -9.31
N ARG A 164 54.00 -9.25 -8.53
CA ARG A 164 53.60 -9.49 -7.13
C ARG A 164 53.64 -8.22 -6.28
N ASN A 165 54.68 -7.39 -6.43
CA ASN A 165 54.83 -6.15 -5.66
C ASN A 165 53.89 -5.03 -6.17
N GLN A 166 53.75 -4.87 -7.49
CA GLN A 166 52.84 -3.90 -8.11
C GLN A 166 51.38 -4.20 -7.71
N VAL A 167 50.93 -5.45 -7.80
CA VAL A 167 49.58 -5.87 -7.37
C VAL A 167 49.37 -5.63 -5.87
N LYS A 168 50.37 -5.91 -5.03
CA LYS A 168 50.32 -5.56 -3.60
C LYS A 168 50.34 -4.04 -3.33
N ARG A 169 50.78 -3.18 -4.27
CA ARG A 169 50.57 -1.71 -4.19
C ARG A 169 49.09 -1.39 -4.40
N CYS A 170 48.50 -1.97 -5.44
CA CYS A 170 47.11 -1.74 -5.84
C CYS A 170 46.10 -2.23 -4.78
N GLN A 171 46.30 -3.41 -4.19
CA GLN A 171 45.49 -3.92 -3.07
C GLN A 171 45.54 -3.03 -1.81
N ARG A 172 46.64 -2.29 -1.59
CA ARG A 172 46.76 -1.30 -0.51
C ARG A 172 46.11 0.03 -0.86
N LEU A 173 46.03 0.38 -2.15
CA LEU A 173 45.31 1.54 -2.65
C LEU A 173 43.79 1.32 -2.61
N GLU A 174 43.31 0.12 -2.96
CA GLU A 174 41.91 -0.31 -2.88
C GLU A 174 41.27 0.06 -1.53
N LYS A 175 41.90 -0.31 -0.41
CA LYS A 175 41.39 0.01 0.94
C LYS A 175 41.24 1.52 1.18
N LYS A 176 42.09 2.35 0.56
CA LYS A 176 42.00 3.82 0.65
C LYS A 176 40.88 4.36 -0.23
N ILE A 177 40.72 3.84 -1.45
CA ILE A 177 39.63 4.22 -2.38
C ILE A 177 38.28 3.85 -1.78
N LEU A 178 38.11 2.62 -1.27
CA LEU A 178 36.88 2.18 -0.59
C LEU A 178 36.56 3.06 0.64
N SER A 179 37.56 3.45 1.43
CA SER A 179 37.36 4.36 2.56
C SER A 179 37.01 5.79 2.13
N ALA A 180 37.52 6.26 0.99
CA ALA A 180 37.21 7.59 0.46
C ALA A 180 35.82 7.62 -0.20
N GLY A 181 35.46 6.60 -0.97
CA GLY A 181 34.13 6.42 -1.57
C GLY A 181 33.03 6.41 -0.51
N LYS A 182 33.17 5.61 0.57
CA LYS A 182 32.21 5.61 1.69
C LYS A 182 32.03 7.00 2.34
N LYS A 183 33.09 7.81 2.39
CA LYS A 183 33.01 9.20 2.89
C LYS A 183 32.31 10.13 1.89
N GLN A 184 32.54 9.93 0.59
CA GLN A 184 31.87 10.69 -0.47
C GLN A 184 30.38 10.35 -0.55
N GLU A 185 30.01 9.07 -0.47
CA GLU A 185 28.63 8.59 -0.43
C GLU A 185 27.87 9.22 0.76
N ALA A 186 28.44 9.16 1.97
CA ALA A 186 27.89 9.81 3.15
C ALA A 186 27.78 11.35 3.03
N SER A 187 28.71 11.98 2.32
CA SER A 187 28.71 13.43 2.04
C SER A 187 27.59 13.82 1.07
N ASN A 188 27.50 13.13 -0.07
CA ASN A 188 26.47 13.32 -1.11
C ASN A 188 25.07 13.09 -0.53
N LEU A 189 24.93 12.06 0.31
CA LEU A 189 23.72 11.77 1.09
C LEU A 189 23.31 12.91 2.02
N ALA A 190 24.25 13.49 2.78
CA ALA A 190 23.96 14.59 3.70
C ALA A 190 23.45 15.82 2.92
N ILE A 191 24.09 16.12 1.79
CA ILE A 191 23.69 17.18 0.86
C ILE A 191 22.26 16.95 0.35
N GLU A 192 21.92 15.77 -0.18
CA GLU A 192 20.55 15.46 -0.66
C GLU A 192 19.52 15.43 0.47
N THR A 193 19.93 15.04 1.69
CA THR A 193 19.06 15.10 2.88
C THR A 193 18.69 16.54 3.22
N VAL A 194 19.67 17.46 3.22
CA VAL A 194 19.46 18.89 3.50
C VAL A 194 18.71 19.59 2.36
N LYS A 195 19.01 19.28 1.10
CA LYS A 195 18.26 19.72 -0.09
C LYS A 195 16.79 19.32 0.03
N GLU A 196 16.51 18.03 0.19
CA GLU A 196 15.18 17.45 0.42
C GLU A 196 14.38 18.10 1.56
N GLU A 197 14.98 18.19 2.75
CA GLU A 197 14.30 18.73 3.93
C GLU A 197 14.14 20.27 3.82
N SER A 198 15.04 20.99 3.15
CA SER A 198 14.87 22.43 2.88
C SER A 198 13.70 22.71 1.94
N GLN A 199 13.54 21.90 0.88
CA GLN A 199 12.39 21.98 -0.02
C GLN A 199 11.10 21.60 0.72
N SER A 200 11.14 20.53 1.52
CA SER A 200 10.01 20.08 2.35
C SER A 200 9.57 21.15 3.36
N TYR A 201 10.51 21.91 3.94
CA TYR A 201 10.22 23.05 4.81
C TYR A 201 9.41 24.14 4.07
N ALA A 202 9.91 24.61 2.92
CA ALA A 202 9.24 25.66 2.14
C ALA A 202 7.86 25.21 1.63
N GLN A 203 7.74 23.99 1.11
CA GLN A 203 6.47 23.42 0.64
C GLN A 203 5.44 23.26 1.76
N THR A 204 5.84 22.65 2.88
CA THR A 204 4.95 22.42 4.03
C THR A 204 4.48 23.74 4.66
N CYS A 205 5.35 24.76 4.69
CA CYS A 205 4.95 26.08 5.14
C CYS A 205 3.90 26.72 4.20
N ASN A 206 4.09 26.62 2.88
CA ASN A 206 3.09 27.13 1.92
C ASN A 206 1.74 26.40 2.08
N GLN A 207 1.74 25.10 2.41
CA GLN A 207 0.53 24.36 2.77
C GLN A 207 -0.17 24.92 4.04
N ALA A 208 0.59 25.38 5.04
CA ALA A 208 0.00 26.09 6.17
C ALA A 208 -0.68 27.40 5.74
N LEU A 209 -0.08 28.14 4.80
CA LEU A 209 -0.69 29.36 4.25
C LEU A 209 -1.96 29.08 3.43
N THR A 210 -2.05 28.00 2.66
CA THR A 210 -3.30 27.66 1.94
C THR A 210 -4.44 27.35 2.91
N PHE A 211 -4.21 26.57 3.97
CA PHE A 211 -5.19 26.34 5.04
C PHE A 211 -5.61 27.64 5.75
N LEU A 212 -4.72 28.63 5.88
CA LEU A 212 -5.05 29.91 6.54
C LEU A 212 -5.73 30.93 5.61
N ASN A 213 -5.48 30.87 4.30
CA ASN A 213 -6.01 31.84 3.32
C ASN A 213 -7.48 31.61 2.93
N VAL A 214 -8.12 30.56 3.43
CA VAL A 214 -9.56 30.31 3.23
C VAL A 214 -10.43 31.50 3.65
N LYS A 215 -11.50 31.76 2.89
CA LYS A 215 -12.45 32.87 3.13
C LYS A 215 -13.19 32.70 4.46
N SER A 216 -13.74 31.51 4.70
CA SER A 216 -14.34 31.11 5.98
C SER A 216 -13.30 30.49 6.90
N ILE A 217 -12.91 31.22 7.95
CA ILE A 217 -12.15 30.70 9.09
C ILE A 217 -12.93 29.58 9.82
N ASP A 218 -12.32 28.40 10.00
CA ASP A 218 -12.88 27.32 10.81
C ASP A 218 -11.80 26.61 11.66
N GLU A 219 -12.26 25.83 12.65
CA GLU A 219 -11.40 25.14 13.61
C GLU A 219 -10.50 24.08 12.97
N VAL A 220 -10.99 23.39 11.92
CA VAL A 220 -10.25 22.34 11.22
C VAL A 220 -9.15 22.95 10.36
N SER A 221 -9.44 24.03 9.64
CA SER A 221 -8.44 24.79 8.87
C SER A 221 -7.33 25.35 9.76
N ILE A 222 -7.66 25.95 10.91
CA ILE A 222 -6.64 26.41 11.89
C ILE A 222 -5.84 25.23 12.46
N LYS A 223 -6.50 24.13 12.82
CA LYS A 223 -5.83 22.93 13.38
C LYS A 223 -4.90 22.27 12.37
N ASN A 224 -5.27 22.23 11.09
CA ASN A 224 -4.42 21.70 10.02
C ASN A 224 -3.27 22.64 9.69
N ALA A 225 -3.49 23.96 9.63
CA ALA A 225 -2.40 24.94 9.53
C ALA A 225 -1.39 24.79 10.67
N GLY A 226 -1.85 24.61 11.92
CA GLY A 226 -0.99 24.37 13.08
C GLY A 226 -0.14 23.09 12.97
N LYS A 227 -0.69 22.00 12.40
CA LYS A 227 0.08 20.79 12.09
C LYS A 227 1.17 21.08 11.05
N SER A 228 0.83 21.74 9.94
CA SER A 228 1.80 22.07 8.88
C SER A 228 2.88 23.04 9.39
N ILE A 229 2.55 24.02 10.25
CA ILE A 229 3.53 24.88 10.94
C ILE A 229 4.49 24.05 11.81
N LYS A 230 3.99 23.10 12.60
CA LYS A 230 4.84 22.22 13.42
C LYS A 230 5.74 21.32 12.57
N LEU A 231 5.23 20.76 11.48
CA LEU A 231 6.00 19.92 10.55
C LEU A 231 7.06 20.74 9.79
N ALA A 232 6.72 21.94 9.34
CA ALA A 232 7.66 22.88 8.73
C ALA A 232 8.81 23.24 9.69
N LYS A 233 8.51 23.52 10.98
CA LYS A 233 9.56 23.70 12.00
C LYS A 233 10.44 22.46 12.18
N SER A 234 9.87 21.25 12.08
CA SER A 234 10.65 20.00 12.12
C SER A 234 11.60 19.90 10.93
N HIS A 235 11.14 20.16 9.70
CA HIS A 235 12.01 20.16 8.52
C HIS A 235 13.13 21.22 8.63
N LYS A 236 12.84 22.43 9.10
CA LYS A 236 13.88 23.44 9.38
C LYS A 236 14.90 22.97 10.41
N LYS A 237 14.48 22.22 11.44
CA LYS A 237 15.40 21.62 12.41
C LYS A 237 16.23 20.51 11.77
N ASN A 238 15.60 19.55 11.07
CA ASN A 238 16.28 18.45 10.38
C ASN A 238 17.40 18.94 9.44
N VAL A 239 17.17 20.05 8.72
CA VAL A 239 18.21 20.73 7.93
C VAL A 239 19.37 21.17 8.84
N LYS A 240 19.10 21.95 9.89
CA LYS A 240 20.14 22.51 10.77
C LYS A 240 20.94 21.48 11.57
N ASP A 241 20.32 20.34 11.89
CA ASP A 241 20.96 19.27 12.67
C ASP A 241 21.96 18.43 11.83
N GLU A 242 21.85 18.44 10.49
CA GLU A 242 22.72 17.67 9.58
C GLU A 242 23.99 18.49 9.24
N THR A 243 24.88 18.67 10.23
CA THR A 243 26.06 19.55 10.13
C THR A 243 26.98 19.22 8.97
N VAL A 244 27.17 17.93 8.67
CA VAL A 244 28.07 17.41 7.62
C VAL A 244 27.83 18.09 6.26
N ALA A 245 26.57 18.34 5.89
CA ALA A 245 26.24 19.04 4.65
C ALA A 245 26.72 20.50 4.66
N PHE A 246 26.60 21.19 5.80
CA PHE A 246 27.06 22.57 5.96
C PHE A 246 28.58 22.68 6.07
N ASP A 247 29.25 21.68 6.65
CA ASP A 247 30.72 21.60 6.65
C ASP A 247 31.25 21.49 5.20
N ILE A 248 30.57 20.71 4.35
CA ILE A 248 30.88 20.63 2.91
C ILE A 248 30.57 21.94 2.19
N PHE A 249 29.44 22.60 2.47
CA PHE A 249 29.11 23.90 1.88
C PHE A 249 30.05 25.03 2.34
N ALA A 250 30.63 24.93 3.54
CA ALA A 250 31.67 25.85 4.01
C ALA A 250 33.01 25.60 3.30
N ALA A 251 33.38 24.32 3.08
CA ALA A 251 34.58 23.94 2.34
C ALA A 251 34.47 24.19 0.82
N ASN A 252 33.26 24.18 0.26
CA ASN A 252 32.97 24.52 -1.13
C ASN A 252 31.71 25.42 -1.23
N PRO A 253 31.85 26.74 -1.05
CA PRO A 253 30.72 27.68 -1.13
C PRO A 253 30.00 27.70 -2.48
N GLY A 254 30.71 27.35 -3.57
CA GLY A 254 30.18 27.30 -4.93
C GLY A 254 29.39 26.03 -5.27
N HIS A 255 29.22 25.10 -4.33
CA HIS A 255 28.45 23.87 -4.55
C HIS A 255 26.97 24.18 -4.86
N GLU A 256 26.44 23.70 -5.99
CA GLU A 256 25.09 24.03 -6.51
C GLU A 256 23.98 23.95 -5.44
N ALA A 257 23.94 22.86 -4.68
CA ALA A 257 22.95 22.64 -3.63
C ALA A 257 22.96 23.70 -2.51
N ASN A 258 24.09 24.38 -2.25
CA ASN A 258 24.21 25.40 -1.21
C ASN A 258 23.26 26.58 -1.46
N ALA A 259 23.29 27.13 -2.69
CA ALA A 259 22.43 28.25 -3.09
C ALA A 259 20.94 27.87 -3.06
N LEU A 260 20.61 26.64 -3.49
CA LEU A 260 19.25 26.10 -3.45
C LEU A 260 18.73 25.94 -2.01
N VAL A 261 19.55 25.37 -1.11
CA VAL A 261 19.22 25.19 0.31
C VAL A 261 19.04 26.53 1.01
N ALA A 262 19.96 27.49 0.81
CA ALA A 262 19.85 28.83 1.37
C ALA A 262 18.59 29.56 0.85
N GLY A 263 18.29 29.44 -0.45
CA GLY A 263 17.08 29.98 -1.05
C GLY A 263 15.79 29.38 -0.48
N ASN A 264 15.77 28.06 -0.27
CA ASN A 264 14.64 27.36 0.35
C ASN A 264 14.44 27.74 1.82
N LEU A 265 15.52 27.84 2.61
CA LEU A 265 15.46 28.30 4.00
C LEU A 265 14.93 29.74 4.10
N LYS A 266 15.42 30.66 3.25
CA LYS A 266 14.94 32.05 3.19
C LYS A 266 13.46 32.15 2.82
N LYS A 267 13.00 31.37 1.82
CA LYS A 267 11.57 31.27 1.44
C LYS A 267 10.72 30.71 2.59
N GLY A 268 11.19 29.64 3.23
CA GLY A 268 10.52 29.01 4.37
C GLY A 268 10.39 29.93 5.57
N ASP A 269 11.43 30.71 5.91
CA ASP A 269 11.43 31.62 7.07
C ASP A 269 10.45 32.79 6.91
N VAL A 270 10.44 33.42 5.74
CA VAL A 270 9.45 34.46 5.40
C VAL A 270 8.03 33.90 5.42
N CYS A 271 7.85 32.68 4.90
CA CYS A 271 6.57 31.98 4.97
C CYS A 271 6.14 31.68 6.42
N LEU A 272 7.05 31.17 7.26
CA LEU A 272 6.74 30.69 8.61
C LEU A 272 6.28 31.84 9.51
N ALA A 273 7.01 32.96 9.51
CA ALA A 273 6.62 34.16 10.25
C ALA A 273 5.24 34.70 9.80
N LYS A 274 4.94 34.63 8.49
CA LYS A 274 3.63 34.99 7.93
C LYS A 274 2.53 34.02 8.37
N ALA A 275 2.79 32.71 8.35
CA ALA A 275 1.85 31.67 8.73
C ALA A 275 1.51 31.73 10.22
N GLU A 276 2.49 31.89 11.10
CA GLU A 276 2.25 31.98 12.55
C GLU A 276 1.47 33.25 12.92
N LYS A 277 1.86 34.42 12.38
CA LYS A 277 1.14 35.69 12.59
C LYS A 277 -0.30 35.61 12.08
N LEU A 278 -0.53 34.96 10.94
CA LEU A 278 -1.87 34.76 10.38
C LEU A 278 -2.69 33.74 11.17
N ALA A 279 -2.10 32.64 11.64
CA ALA A 279 -2.77 31.64 12.48
C ALA A 279 -3.26 32.23 13.81
N VAL A 280 -2.40 32.99 14.51
CA VAL A 280 -2.77 33.67 15.76
C VAL A 280 -3.90 34.68 15.54
N LYS A 281 -3.85 35.47 14.44
CA LYS A 281 -4.93 36.39 14.08
C LYS A 281 -6.24 35.64 13.79
N LYS A 282 -6.20 34.65 12.89
CA LYS A 282 -7.34 33.81 12.50
C LYS A 282 -7.98 33.13 13.72
N ARG A 283 -7.19 32.70 14.70
CA ARG A 283 -7.71 32.13 15.95
C ARG A 283 -8.44 33.16 16.81
N LYS A 284 -7.85 34.33 17.07
CA LYS A 284 -8.52 35.43 17.79
C LYS A 284 -9.82 35.88 17.10
N ASP A 285 -9.83 35.92 15.77
CA ASP A 285 -11.02 36.23 14.96
C ASP A 285 -12.12 35.14 15.11
N LEU A 286 -11.74 33.86 15.10
CA LEU A 286 -12.65 32.72 15.29
C LEU A 286 -13.20 32.64 16.73
N ASP A 287 -12.38 32.89 17.75
CA ASP A 287 -12.81 32.88 19.15
C ASP A 287 -13.78 34.04 19.43
N LYS A 288 -13.53 35.22 18.85
CA LYS A 288 -14.47 36.35 18.86
C LYS A 288 -15.79 36.02 18.14
N ALA A 289 -15.73 35.41 16.96
CA ALA A 289 -16.92 34.91 16.25
C ALA A 289 -17.72 33.93 17.11
N ASN A 290 -17.03 32.95 17.70
CA ASN A 290 -17.62 31.93 18.56
C ASN A 290 -18.31 32.52 19.79
N LYS A 291 -17.77 33.58 20.41
CA LYS A 291 -18.39 34.28 21.54
C LYS A 291 -19.67 35.01 21.10
N THR A 292 -19.61 35.78 20.00
CA THR A 292 -20.79 36.47 19.43
C THR A 292 -21.91 35.50 19.06
N LEU A 293 -21.60 34.41 18.36
CA LEU A 293 -22.61 33.41 17.96
C LEU A 293 -23.20 32.69 19.17
N SER A 294 -22.42 32.39 20.22
CA SER A 294 -22.94 31.85 21.48
C SER A 294 -23.91 32.82 22.19
N ASN A 295 -23.64 34.13 22.15
CA ASN A 295 -24.56 35.12 22.71
C ASN A 295 -25.91 35.14 21.99
N TYR A 296 -25.93 34.98 20.65
CA TYR A 296 -27.18 34.83 19.91
C TYR A 296 -27.94 33.54 20.24
N ILE A 297 -27.24 32.41 20.41
CA ILE A 297 -27.86 31.14 20.85
C ILE A 297 -28.52 31.32 22.23
N ALA A 298 -27.82 31.93 23.20
CA ALA A 298 -28.36 32.20 24.52
C ALA A 298 -29.58 33.15 24.49
N ALA A 299 -29.51 34.21 23.68
CA ALA A 299 -30.62 35.15 23.50
C ALA A 299 -31.86 34.47 22.88
N LEU A 300 -31.67 33.65 21.84
CA LEU A 300 -32.76 32.89 21.20
C LEU A 300 -33.33 31.79 22.10
N ALA A 301 -32.50 31.15 22.93
CA ALA A 301 -32.97 30.21 23.94
C ALA A 301 -33.87 30.89 24.99
N ASN A 302 -33.58 32.15 25.34
CA ASN A 302 -34.46 32.96 26.17
C ASN A 302 -35.75 33.39 25.44
N SER A 303 -35.70 33.70 24.14
CA SER A 303 -36.90 33.89 23.31
C SER A 303 -37.78 32.62 23.27
N ALA A 304 -37.17 31.43 23.20
CA ALA A 304 -37.86 30.15 23.25
C ALA A 304 -38.55 29.91 24.60
N LYS A 305 -37.86 30.14 25.72
CA LYS A 305 -38.44 30.07 27.08
C LYS A 305 -39.62 31.03 27.24
N GLN A 306 -39.50 32.28 26.74
CA GLN A 306 -40.59 33.26 26.76
C GLN A 306 -41.79 32.81 25.92
N CYS A 307 -41.54 32.16 24.78
CA CYS A 307 -42.61 31.63 23.94
C CYS A 307 -43.33 30.43 24.60
N GLU A 308 -42.61 29.44 25.12
CA GLU A 308 -43.23 28.31 25.82
C GLU A 308 -43.97 28.74 27.10
N ALA A 309 -43.53 29.81 27.78
CA ALA A 309 -44.28 30.44 28.87
C ALA A 309 -45.57 31.12 28.39
N ALA A 310 -45.58 31.76 27.21
CA ALA A 310 -46.82 32.27 26.61
C ALA A 310 -47.76 31.12 26.22
N ARG A 311 -47.22 30.07 25.61
CA ARG A 311 -47.90 28.84 25.19
C ARG A 311 -48.53 28.09 26.36
N SER A 312 -47.85 28.00 27.51
CA SER A 312 -48.39 27.33 28.70
C SER A 312 -49.60 28.06 29.29
N ILE A 313 -49.61 29.40 29.30
CA ILE A 313 -50.77 30.20 29.70
C ILE A 313 -51.99 29.88 28.82
N THR A 314 -51.78 29.66 27.51
CA THR A 314 -52.87 29.28 26.59
C THR A 314 -53.46 27.86 26.79
N LYS A 315 -52.92 27.06 27.72
CA LYS A 315 -53.55 25.80 28.16
C LYS A 315 -54.60 26.00 29.25
N THR A 316 -54.64 27.18 29.90
CA THR A 316 -55.55 27.45 31.03
C THR A 316 -56.92 27.97 30.58
N LYS A 317 -57.96 27.79 31.41
CA LYS A 317 -59.34 28.14 31.07
C LYS A 317 -59.46 29.61 30.63
N ALA A 318 -60.11 29.84 29.49
CA ALA A 318 -60.19 31.17 28.89
C ALA A 318 -60.90 32.18 29.79
N SER A 319 -60.24 33.30 30.07
CA SER A 319 -60.78 34.51 30.67
C SER A 319 -60.02 35.73 30.11
N ASP A 320 -60.60 36.93 30.16
CA ASP A 320 -59.90 38.13 29.67
C ASP A 320 -58.56 38.38 30.40
N LYS A 321 -58.51 38.07 31.70
CA LYS A 321 -57.29 38.17 32.53
C LYS A 321 -56.19 37.20 32.08
N VAL A 322 -56.56 35.97 31.69
CA VAL A 322 -55.63 34.98 31.13
C VAL A 322 -55.20 35.35 29.73
N TYR A 323 -56.13 35.75 28.86
CA TYR A 323 -55.83 36.16 27.48
C TYR A 323 -54.92 37.41 27.44
N GLY A 324 -55.16 38.40 28.32
CA GLY A 324 -54.29 39.56 28.49
C GLY A 324 -52.86 39.20 28.94
N LYS A 325 -52.71 38.21 29.84
CA LYS A 325 -51.39 37.66 30.22
C LYS A 325 -50.72 36.95 29.04
N ALA A 326 -51.44 36.07 28.33
CA ALA A 326 -50.92 35.35 27.16
C ALA A 326 -50.46 36.31 26.06
N LYS A 327 -51.28 37.32 25.72
CA LYS A 327 -50.95 38.34 24.72
C LYS A 327 -49.69 39.13 25.07
N LYS A 328 -49.56 39.60 26.32
CA LYS A 328 -48.33 40.30 26.78
C LYS A 328 -47.09 39.39 26.75
N ALA A 329 -47.21 38.10 27.07
CA ALA A 329 -46.11 37.15 26.99
C ALA A 329 -45.71 36.85 25.54
N TYR A 330 -46.69 36.61 24.66
CA TYR A 330 -46.48 36.39 23.22
C TYR A 330 -45.80 37.58 22.55
N GLN A 331 -46.29 38.80 22.79
CA GLN A 331 -45.69 40.02 22.22
C GLN A 331 -44.24 40.22 22.66
N ARG A 332 -43.88 39.89 23.91
CA ARG A 332 -42.49 39.91 24.38
C ARG A 332 -41.61 38.90 23.63
N ALA A 333 -42.08 37.66 23.47
CA ALA A 333 -41.36 36.63 22.72
C ALA A 333 -41.19 36.99 21.24
N GLN A 334 -42.23 37.54 20.60
CA GLN A 334 -42.22 38.00 19.21
C GLN A 334 -41.25 39.17 18.99
N ALA A 335 -41.26 40.17 19.87
CA ALA A 335 -40.32 41.29 19.82
C ALA A 335 -38.87 40.84 20.05
N SER A 336 -38.66 39.87 20.95
CA SER A 336 -37.37 39.23 21.22
C SER A 336 -36.83 38.52 19.97
N GLU A 337 -37.63 37.67 19.33
CA GLU A 337 -37.27 36.95 18.10
C GLU A 337 -36.97 37.92 16.94
N SER A 338 -37.84 38.92 16.72
CA SER A 338 -37.66 39.92 15.67
C SER A 338 -36.39 40.74 15.86
N LYS A 339 -36.04 41.09 17.10
CA LYS A 339 -34.77 41.76 17.45
C LYS A 339 -33.57 40.88 17.07
N GLN A 340 -33.59 39.59 17.40
CA GLN A 340 -32.49 38.69 17.01
C GLN A 340 -32.42 38.49 15.49
N ARG A 341 -33.55 38.34 14.77
CA ARG A 341 -33.55 38.30 13.30
C ARG A 341 -32.93 39.55 12.67
N LYS A 342 -33.23 40.74 13.19
CA LYS A 342 -32.64 42.01 12.75
C LYS A 342 -31.14 42.09 13.03
N ASN A 343 -30.69 41.60 14.18
CA ASN A 343 -29.27 41.54 14.53
C ASN A 343 -28.49 40.58 13.62
N LEU A 344 -28.96 39.33 13.48
CA LEU A 344 -28.32 38.29 12.69
C LEU A 344 -28.17 38.67 11.21
N ARG A 345 -29.16 39.37 10.64
CA ARG A 345 -29.10 39.93 9.27
C ARG A 345 -28.00 40.99 9.07
N LYS A 346 -27.47 41.58 10.14
CA LYS A 346 -26.38 42.57 10.12
C LYS A 346 -25.04 42.00 10.63
N ASP A 347 -25.04 40.82 11.25
CA ASP A 347 -23.84 40.28 11.86
C ASP A 347 -22.92 39.63 10.82
N LYS A 348 -21.71 40.21 10.68
CA LYS A 348 -20.69 39.77 9.73
C LYS A 348 -20.28 38.31 9.94
N TYR A 349 -20.31 37.81 11.16
CA TYR A 349 -19.95 36.41 11.46
C TYR A 349 -21.10 35.48 11.05
N TYR A 350 -22.34 35.77 11.42
CA TYR A 350 -23.51 34.97 11.01
C TYR A 350 -23.59 34.80 9.48
N LEU A 351 -23.34 35.88 8.73
CA LEU A 351 -23.33 35.85 7.26
C LEU A 351 -22.13 35.11 6.67
N ALA A 352 -20.92 35.30 7.21
CA ALA A 352 -19.69 34.67 6.70
C ALA A 352 -19.53 33.18 7.10
N TYR A 353 -20.24 32.71 8.14
CA TYR A 353 -20.10 31.38 8.72
C TYR A 353 -21.37 30.54 8.64
N SER A 354 -22.16 30.70 7.58
CA SER A 354 -23.44 30.01 7.31
C SER A 354 -23.43 28.50 7.60
N ASN A 355 -22.37 27.80 7.19
CA ASN A 355 -22.23 26.35 7.36
C ASN A 355 -21.69 25.90 8.73
N SER A 356 -21.30 26.83 9.62
CA SER A 356 -20.72 26.49 10.92
C SER A 356 -21.74 25.83 11.86
N PRO A 357 -21.30 24.96 12.80
CA PRO A 357 -22.19 24.32 13.77
C PRO A 357 -23.03 25.34 14.57
N LYS A 358 -22.43 26.47 14.99
CA LYS A 358 -23.15 27.51 15.73
C LYS A 358 -24.20 28.23 14.89
N VAL A 359 -23.98 28.45 13.59
CA VAL A 359 -25.01 29.04 12.73
C VAL A 359 -26.12 28.03 12.40
N LYS A 360 -25.80 26.74 12.28
CA LYS A 360 -26.80 25.66 12.22
C LYS A 360 -27.64 25.62 13.50
N ASP A 361 -27.03 25.78 14.68
CA ASP A 361 -27.73 25.89 15.96
C ASP A 361 -28.61 27.14 16.07
N ILE A 362 -28.11 28.30 15.67
CA ILE A 362 -28.91 29.54 15.61
C ILE A 362 -30.16 29.31 14.76
N ASN A 363 -30.01 28.77 13.54
CA ASN A 363 -31.14 28.47 12.65
C ASN A 363 -32.11 27.44 13.26
N ARG A 364 -31.59 26.39 13.92
CA ARG A 364 -32.37 25.35 14.61
C ARG A 364 -33.20 25.92 15.75
N VAL A 365 -32.63 26.79 16.59
CA VAL A 365 -33.36 27.46 17.68
C VAL A 365 -34.33 28.51 17.13
N LEU A 366 -33.92 29.29 16.13
CA LEU A 366 -34.77 30.30 15.48
C LEU A 366 -36.05 29.67 14.91
N SER A 367 -35.92 28.55 14.19
CA SER A 367 -37.05 27.76 13.69
C SER A 367 -37.98 27.28 14.81
N LYS A 368 -37.42 26.74 15.91
CA LYS A 368 -38.21 26.36 17.09
C LYS A 368 -38.99 27.53 17.70
N VAL A 369 -38.38 28.73 17.80
CA VAL A 369 -39.07 29.93 18.31
C VAL A 369 -40.21 30.34 17.38
N SER A 370 -39.98 30.43 16.07
CA SER A 370 -41.03 30.82 15.11
C SER A 370 -42.19 29.82 15.09
N ASN A 371 -41.91 28.51 15.17
CA ASN A 371 -42.94 27.46 15.24
C ASN A 371 -43.74 27.53 16.56
N CYS A 372 -43.07 27.78 17.70
CA CYS A 372 -43.74 28.03 18.97
C CYS A 372 -44.64 29.28 18.91
N LEU A 373 -44.18 30.37 18.29
CA LEU A 373 -44.97 31.59 18.12
C LEU A 373 -46.21 31.31 17.25
N ALA A 374 -46.08 30.55 16.17
CA ALA A 374 -47.21 30.16 15.31
C ALA A 374 -48.28 29.33 16.06
N ASP A 375 -47.88 28.31 16.83
CA ASP A 375 -48.82 27.53 17.66
C ASP A 375 -49.44 28.38 18.79
N THR A 376 -48.66 29.23 19.45
CA THR A 376 -49.15 30.13 20.50
C THR A 376 -50.18 31.12 19.95
N ASN A 377 -49.93 31.70 18.77
CA ASN A 377 -50.88 32.58 18.10
C ASN A 377 -52.17 31.82 17.71
N LYS A 378 -52.05 30.61 17.14
CA LYS A 378 -53.19 29.73 16.81
C LYS A 378 -54.04 29.37 18.03
N ARG A 379 -53.41 29.15 19.19
CA ARG A 379 -54.09 28.94 20.48
C ARG A 379 -54.76 30.22 20.99
N MET A 380 -54.06 31.36 20.95
CA MET A 380 -54.62 32.65 21.35
C MET A 380 -55.86 33.04 20.54
N SER A 381 -55.87 32.82 19.22
CA SER A 381 -57.06 33.07 18.38
C SER A 381 -58.23 32.19 18.77
N ARG A 382 -58.00 30.90 19.10
CA ARG A 382 -59.03 29.99 19.63
C ARG A 382 -59.56 30.46 20.99
N MET A 383 -58.68 30.90 21.90
CA MET A 383 -59.10 31.49 23.18
C MET A 383 -59.96 32.74 22.97
N PHE A 384 -59.54 33.66 22.09
CA PHE A 384 -60.29 34.87 21.79
C PHE A 384 -61.68 34.56 21.21
N ALA A 385 -61.78 33.63 20.26
CA ALA A 385 -63.06 33.15 19.74
C ALA A 385 -63.95 32.56 20.85
N SER A 386 -63.39 31.75 21.76
CA SER A 386 -64.14 31.19 22.91
C SER A 386 -64.61 32.27 23.89
N LEU A 387 -63.84 33.36 24.07
CA LEU A 387 -64.24 34.51 24.90
C LEU A 387 -65.36 35.32 24.25
N GLN A 388 -65.34 35.52 22.94
CA GLN A 388 -66.42 36.18 22.22
C GLN A 388 -67.70 35.33 22.23
N ALA A 389 -67.58 34.01 22.03
CA ALA A 389 -68.71 33.09 22.15
C ALA A 389 -69.30 33.10 23.58
N ALA A 390 -68.46 33.05 24.62
CA ALA A 390 -68.91 33.11 26.01
C ALA A 390 -69.56 34.47 26.36
N LYS A 391 -69.04 35.58 25.84
CA LYS A 391 -69.65 36.92 26.00
C LYS A 391 -71.00 37.02 25.29
N LYS A 392 -71.10 36.53 24.05
CA LYS A 392 -72.38 36.46 23.31
C LYS A 392 -73.39 35.59 24.06
N ALA A 393 -73.00 34.40 24.52
CA ALA A 393 -73.85 33.52 25.29
C ALA A 393 -74.30 34.12 26.63
N LEU A 394 -73.45 34.93 27.30
CA LEU A 394 -73.84 35.67 28.50
C LEU A 394 -74.88 36.76 28.21
N VAL A 395 -74.72 37.49 27.10
CA VAL A 395 -75.69 38.51 26.65
C VAL A 395 -77.01 37.85 26.23
N GLU A 396 -76.97 36.78 25.44
CA GLU A 396 -78.15 35.99 25.06
C GLU A 396 -78.85 35.36 26.27
N LYS A 397 -78.08 34.89 27.27
CA LYS A 397 -78.65 34.40 28.54
C LYS A 397 -79.35 35.53 29.30
N LYS A 398 -78.71 36.69 29.50
CA LYS A 398 -79.35 37.84 30.15
C LYS A 398 -80.60 38.29 29.40
N ALA A 399 -80.54 38.41 28.07
CA ALA A 399 -81.70 38.75 27.25
C ALA A 399 -82.86 37.74 27.41
N LYS A 400 -82.56 36.44 27.54
CA LYS A 400 -83.55 35.40 27.84
C LYS A 400 -84.09 35.48 29.27
N GLU A 401 -83.27 35.82 30.26
CA GLU A 401 -83.69 36.02 31.65
C GLU A 401 -84.56 37.28 31.82
N ASP A 402 -84.20 38.39 31.16
CA ASP A 402 -84.99 39.61 31.11
C ASP A 402 -86.30 39.42 30.31
N ALA A 403 -86.27 38.72 29.18
CA ALA A 403 -87.48 38.35 28.44
C ALA A 403 -88.39 37.42 29.25
N ALA A 404 -87.85 36.47 30.01
CA ALA A 404 -88.61 35.62 30.93
C ALA A 404 -89.22 36.42 32.09
N ARG A 405 -88.53 37.47 32.57
CA ARG A 405 -89.06 38.41 33.58
C ARG A 405 -90.23 39.24 33.04
N LEU A 406 -90.10 39.77 31.81
CA LEU A 406 -91.17 40.47 31.09
C LEU A 406 -92.37 39.55 30.75
N ALA A 407 -92.11 38.30 30.40
CA ALA A 407 -93.14 37.29 30.17
C ALA A 407 -93.91 36.96 31.46
N LYS A 408 -93.22 36.84 32.62
CA LYS A 408 -93.89 36.65 33.92
C LYS A 408 -94.74 37.85 34.32
N ALA A 409 -94.27 39.08 34.09
CA ALA A 409 -95.06 40.29 34.36
C ALA A 409 -96.35 40.34 33.51
N SER A 410 -96.22 40.22 32.19
CA SER A 410 -97.37 40.24 31.28
C SER A 410 -98.33 39.05 31.45
N ALA A 411 -97.86 37.90 31.94
CA ALA A 411 -98.71 36.79 32.36
C ALA A 411 -99.54 37.12 33.62
N ALA A 412 -98.97 37.82 34.60
CA ALA A 412 -99.69 38.23 35.81
C ALA A 412 -100.82 39.24 35.48
N ASP A 413 -100.58 40.19 34.58
CA ASP A 413 -101.61 41.14 34.18
C ASP A 413 -102.69 40.51 33.28
N LYS A 414 -102.33 39.59 32.38
CA LYS A 414 -103.32 38.75 31.67
C LYS A 414 -104.15 37.89 32.62
N ALA A 415 -103.59 37.42 33.74
CA ALA A 415 -104.34 36.68 34.75
C ALA A 415 -105.38 37.56 35.47
N LYS A 416 -105.03 38.81 35.84
CA LYS A 416 -105.98 39.80 36.38
C LYS A 416 -107.15 40.05 35.41
N ILE A 417 -106.84 40.33 34.13
CA ILE A 417 -107.85 40.59 33.09
C ILE A 417 -108.76 39.36 32.90
N LYS A 418 -108.22 38.14 32.92
CA LYS A 418 -109.00 36.90 32.79
C LYS A 418 -109.95 36.67 33.98
N ALA A 419 -109.55 37.04 35.19
CA ALA A 419 -110.41 36.97 36.38
C ALA A 419 -111.59 37.98 36.33
N GLU A 420 -111.31 39.20 35.85
CA GLU A 420 -112.30 40.25 35.57
C GLU A 420 -113.36 39.76 34.56
N LEU A 421 -112.91 39.18 33.44
CA LEU A 421 -113.77 38.63 32.38
C LEU A 421 -114.57 37.40 32.85
N ALA A 422 -114.02 36.58 33.76
CA ALA A 422 -114.72 35.44 34.35
C ALA A 422 -115.88 35.86 35.26
N LYS A 423 -115.74 36.93 36.05
CA LYS A 423 -116.86 37.51 36.82
C LYS A 423 -118.00 37.95 35.88
N LYS A 424 -117.67 38.67 34.80
CA LYS A 424 -118.66 39.15 33.82
C LYS A 424 -119.39 38.01 33.11
N LYS A 425 -118.70 36.93 32.71
CA LYS A 425 -119.35 35.76 32.08
C LYS A 425 -120.26 34.95 33.02
N LYS A 426 -119.95 34.85 34.32
CA LYS A 426 -120.84 34.16 35.28
C LYS A 426 -122.22 34.83 35.41
N ILE A 427 -122.27 36.16 35.33
CA ILE A 427 -123.52 36.94 35.39
C ILE A 427 -124.38 36.72 34.13
N ALA A 428 -123.76 36.65 32.95
CA ALA A 428 -124.48 36.42 31.69
C ALA A 428 -125.12 35.01 31.61
N ALA A 429 -124.40 33.96 32.02
CA ALA A 429 -124.87 32.58 31.95
C ALA A 429 -126.17 32.34 32.76
N ALA A 430 -126.33 33.02 33.89
CA ALA A 430 -127.51 32.90 34.75
C ALA A 430 -128.81 33.41 34.11
N LYS A 431 -128.75 34.32 33.13
CA LYS A 431 -129.94 34.78 32.39
C LYS A 431 -130.37 33.82 31.27
N ALA A 432 -129.42 33.22 30.55
CA ALA A 432 -129.71 32.39 29.38
C ALA A 432 -130.43 31.06 29.74
N ALA A 433 -130.06 30.43 30.85
CA ALA A 433 -130.59 29.13 31.26
C ALA A 433 -132.12 29.12 31.52
N LYS A 434 -132.73 30.28 31.80
CA LYS A 434 -134.17 30.38 32.08
C LYS A 434 -135.07 30.33 30.83
N ILE A 435 -134.50 30.56 29.64
CA ILE A 435 -135.26 30.66 28.38
C ILE A 435 -135.26 29.31 27.62
N ALA A 436 -134.15 28.57 27.65
CA ALA A 436 -133.96 27.36 26.85
C ALA A 436 -134.92 26.20 27.19
N LYS A 437 -135.48 26.13 28.41
CA LYS A 437 -136.38 25.04 28.82
C LYS A 437 -137.72 25.05 28.05
N ALA A 438 -138.16 26.19 27.53
CA ALA A 438 -139.44 26.32 26.81
C ALA A 438 -139.40 25.83 25.35
N ALA A 439 -138.22 25.51 24.80
CA ALA A 439 -138.05 25.16 23.38
C ALA A 439 -137.90 23.65 23.11
N ALA A 440 -137.95 22.81 24.15
CA ALA A 440 -137.57 21.40 24.07
C ALA A 440 -138.66 20.45 23.53
N GLU A 441 -139.93 20.84 23.60
CA GLU A 441 -141.08 19.94 23.38
C GLU A 441 -141.58 19.90 21.92
N ALA A 442 -141.02 20.73 21.03
CA ALA A 442 -141.58 21.01 19.70
C ALA A 442 -140.87 20.32 18.50
N ARG A 443 -139.89 19.41 18.71
CA ARG A 443 -139.07 18.84 17.61
C ARG A 443 -138.78 17.34 17.73
N ALA A 444 -139.82 16.54 17.95
CA ALA A 444 -139.70 15.09 18.15
C ALA A 444 -139.95 14.21 16.89
N ALA A 445 -140.25 14.78 15.71
CA ALA A 445 -140.84 14.03 14.59
C ALA A 445 -140.01 13.94 13.28
N GLU A 446 -139.05 14.82 13.03
CA GLU A 446 -138.74 15.22 11.64
C GLU A 446 -137.56 14.49 10.95
N VAL A 447 -136.74 13.70 11.66
CA VAL A 447 -135.51 13.09 11.10
C VAL A 447 -135.58 11.55 10.99
N ALA A 448 -136.77 11.02 10.76
CA ALA A 448 -136.98 9.59 10.48
C ALA A 448 -136.52 9.15 9.07
N VAL A 449 -136.30 10.09 8.15
CA VAL A 449 -136.08 9.82 6.71
C VAL A 449 -134.59 9.74 6.31
N ALA A 450 -133.70 10.44 7.03
CA ALA A 450 -132.34 10.74 6.55
C ALA A 450 -131.27 9.64 6.75
N LYS A 451 -131.66 8.36 6.95
CA LYS A 451 -130.73 7.29 7.37
C LYS A 451 -130.51 6.14 6.36
N ALA A 452 -131.09 6.22 5.17
CA ALA A 452 -131.05 5.14 4.17
C ALA A 452 -129.92 5.24 3.12
N ALA A 453 -129.25 6.39 2.98
CA ALA A 453 -128.55 6.77 1.74
C ALA A 453 -127.00 6.67 1.73
N ALA A 454 -126.35 6.18 2.80
CA ALA A 454 -124.89 6.33 2.97
C ALA A 454 -124.16 5.05 3.43
N LYS A 455 -124.36 3.92 2.72
CA LYS A 455 -123.69 2.64 3.01
C LYS A 455 -123.22 1.90 1.75
N ALA A 456 -122.68 2.62 0.75
CA ALA A 456 -122.42 2.06 -0.59
C ALA A 456 -121.10 2.49 -1.28
N ALA A 457 -120.23 3.30 -0.67
CA ALA A 457 -118.95 3.69 -1.29
C ALA A 457 -117.88 4.12 -0.27
N ALA A 458 -116.86 3.27 -0.04
CA ALA A 458 -115.51 3.64 0.44
C ALA A 458 -114.51 2.44 0.55
N GLU A 459 -114.65 1.35 -0.20
CA GLU A 459 -113.63 0.28 -0.27
C GLU A 459 -112.89 0.32 -1.63
N ALA A 460 -111.62 0.75 -1.66
CA ALA A 460 -110.61 0.42 -2.70
C ALA A 460 -109.21 0.99 -2.39
N ALA A 461 -108.17 0.27 -2.84
CA ALA A 461 -106.72 0.64 -2.97
C ALA A 461 -105.92 1.00 -1.68
N ALA A 462 -104.75 0.41 -1.28
CA ALA A 462 -103.66 -0.42 -1.86
C ALA A 462 -102.44 0.37 -2.46
N LYS A 463 -101.15 -0.06 -2.45
CA LYS A 463 -100.30 -1.04 -1.68
C LYS A 463 -98.81 -1.02 -2.22
N VAL A 464 -97.80 -1.58 -1.50
CA VAL A 464 -96.37 -1.90 -1.89
C VAL A 464 -95.46 -0.66 -2.25
N ALA A 465 -94.12 -0.63 -2.48
CA ALA A 465 -92.90 -1.52 -2.47
C ALA A 465 -91.60 -0.64 -2.20
N ALA A 466 -90.28 -0.96 -2.34
CA ALA A 466 -89.41 -2.09 -2.81
C ALA A 466 -87.93 -1.94 -2.26
N GLU A 467 -86.95 -2.75 -2.72
CA GLU A 467 -85.48 -2.71 -2.38
C GLU A 467 -84.55 -3.02 -3.62
N VAL A 468 -83.20 -3.12 -3.44
CA VAL A 468 -82.17 -4.04 -4.08
C VAL A 468 -80.86 -3.43 -4.69
N ALA A 469 -79.74 -4.22 -4.71
CA ALA A 469 -78.39 -4.13 -5.40
C ALA A 469 -77.14 -3.66 -4.57
N ALA A 470 -75.83 -4.04 -4.73
CA ALA A 470 -74.96 -4.91 -5.61
C ALA A 470 -73.93 -4.16 -6.55
N LYS A 471 -72.68 -4.59 -6.91
CA LYS A 471 -71.65 -5.61 -6.44
C LYS A 471 -70.30 -5.50 -7.27
N ALA A 472 -69.12 -5.99 -6.77
CA ALA A 472 -67.83 -6.32 -7.49
C ALA A 472 -66.90 -5.14 -7.98
N ALA A 473 -65.59 -5.18 -8.36
CA ALA A 473 -64.37 -6.08 -8.33
C ALA A 473 -63.03 -5.21 -8.37
N SER A 474 -61.76 -5.50 -8.78
CA SER A 474 -60.91 -6.65 -9.27
C SER A 474 -59.39 -6.26 -9.49
N LEU A 475 -58.39 -7.16 -9.22
CA LEU A 475 -57.01 -7.35 -9.83
C LEU A 475 -55.92 -6.20 -9.78
N ALA A 476 -54.57 -6.39 -9.90
CA ALA A 476 -53.58 -7.49 -9.68
C ALA A 476 -52.06 -7.04 -9.83
N SER A 477 -51.09 -7.92 -9.51
CA SER A 477 -49.61 -7.89 -9.79
C SER A 477 -48.69 -6.91 -8.99
N SER A 478 -47.38 -7.14 -8.68
CA SER A 478 -46.40 -8.28 -8.63
C SER A 478 -45.09 -7.76 -7.90
N ALA A 479 -43.88 -8.36 -7.71
CA ALA A 479 -43.15 -9.62 -8.02
C ALA A 479 -41.88 -9.81 -7.09
N SER A 480 -41.05 -10.86 -7.28
CA SER A 480 -39.69 -11.17 -6.71
C SER A 480 -39.55 -11.46 -5.19
N SER A 481 -38.86 -12.47 -4.60
CA SER A 481 -37.76 -13.44 -4.93
C SER A 481 -36.35 -13.02 -4.43
N SER A 482 -35.44 -13.82 -3.82
CA SER A 482 -35.34 -15.10 -3.05
C SER A 482 -33.84 -15.54 -3.11
N SER A 483 -33.35 -16.49 -2.31
CA SER A 483 -31.91 -16.57 -1.96
C SER A 483 -31.19 -17.94 -2.05
N SER A 484 -29.85 -17.86 -1.85
CA SER A 484 -28.93 -18.82 -1.16
C SER A 484 -28.43 -20.14 -1.81
N SER A 485 -27.10 -20.20 -2.04
CA SER A 485 -26.09 -21.28 -1.75
C SER A 485 -26.23 -22.73 -2.28
N ALA A 486 -25.17 -23.56 -2.37
CA ALA A 486 -23.71 -23.39 -2.66
C ALA A 486 -22.98 -24.77 -2.64
N ALA A 487 -22.05 -25.01 -3.58
CA ALA A 487 -21.01 -26.09 -3.60
C ALA A 487 -21.54 -27.57 -3.54
N GLU A 488 -20.75 -28.64 -3.75
CA GLU A 488 -19.30 -28.81 -3.98
C GLU A 488 -19.02 -30.05 -4.88
N VAL A 489 -17.85 -30.17 -5.53
CA VAL A 489 -17.42 -31.35 -6.31
C VAL A 489 -15.93 -31.63 -6.10
N THR A 490 -15.56 -32.91 -5.98
CA THR A 490 -14.18 -33.38 -5.65
C THR A 490 -13.48 -34.05 -6.84
N SER A 491 -12.14 -34.03 -6.86
CA SER A 491 -11.31 -34.81 -7.79
C SER A 491 -10.06 -35.40 -7.10
N ARG A 492 -9.43 -36.40 -7.73
CA ARG A 492 -8.22 -37.11 -7.23
C ARG A 492 -6.97 -36.71 -8.02
N ALA A 493 -5.81 -36.84 -7.38
CA ALA A 493 -4.49 -36.90 -8.02
C ALA A 493 -3.70 -38.11 -7.49
N ASN A 494 -2.69 -38.57 -8.25
CA ASN A 494 -1.85 -39.72 -7.91
C ASN A 494 -0.52 -39.27 -7.26
N THR A 495 0.06 -40.12 -6.42
CA THR A 495 1.37 -39.90 -5.80
C THR A 495 2.53 -40.39 -6.66
N ALA A 496 3.52 -39.52 -6.86
CA ALA A 496 4.90 -39.91 -7.17
C ALA A 496 5.71 -40.04 -5.87
N GLY A 497 6.94 -40.57 -5.94
CA GLY A 497 7.82 -40.68 -4.78
C GLY A 497 8.23 -39.30 -4.24
N ALA A 498 7.96 -39.04 -2.97
CA ALA A 498 8.28 -37.77 -2.33
C ALA A 498 9.76 -37.68 -1.93
N ILE A 499 10.45 -36.67 -2.43
CA ILE A 499 11.79 -36.29 -1.94
C ILE A 499 11.63 -35.66 -0.56
N SER A 500 12.45 -36.12 0.39
CA SER A 500 12.42 -35.71 1.80
C SER A 500 13.32 -34.50 2.07
N SER A 501 14.46 -34.39 1.38
CA SER A 501 15.37 -33.25 1.50
C SER A 501 16.29 -33.06 0.29
N ILE A 502 16.76 -31.82 0.13
CA ILE A 502 17.86 -31.46 -0.78
C ILE A 502 19.08 -31.14 0.08
N THR A 503 20.15 -31.90 -0.06
CA THR A 503 21.50 -31.49 0.37
C THR A 503 22.26 -30.91 -0.81
N GLY A 504 23.20 -30.00 -0.56
CA GLY A 504 23.98 -29.42 -1.65
C GLY A 504 25.11 -28.53 -1.20
N VAL A 505 25.95 -28.15 -2.16
CA VAL A 505 27.12 -27.30 -1.99
C VAL A 505 27.13 -26.24 -3.10
N VAL A 506 26.98 -24.97 -2.72
CA VAL A 506 27.15 -23.82 -3.63
C VAL A 506 28.62 -23.44 -3.66
N THR A 507 29.25 -23.45 -4.84
CA THR A 507 30.65 -23.07 -5.04
C THR A 507 30.77 -21.89 -6.00
N PHE A 508 31.40 -20.81 -5.56
CA PHE A 508 31.65 -19.57 -6.30
C PHE A 508 33.09 -19.53 -6.84
N ASN A 509 33.25 -19.10 -8.09
CA ASN A 509 34.56 -18.85 -8.71
C ASN A 509 35.17 -17.50 -8.29
N GLN A 510 34.38 -16.62 -7.67
CA GLN A 510 34.75 -15.28 -7.21
C GLN A 510 34.37 -15.09 -5.73
N ILE A 511 34.35 -13.83 -5.27
CA ILE A 511 33.82 -13.46 -3.95
C ILE A 511 32.35 -13.92 -3.88
N SER A 512 31.99 -14.71 -2.86
CA SER A 512 30.61 -15.13 -2.61
C SER A 512 29.70 -13.92 -2.40
N GLU A 513 28.45 -14.01 -2.84
CA GLU A 513 27.38 -13.18 -2.26
C GLU A 513 27.23 -13.54 -0.77
N SER A 514 26.48 -12.76 0.01
CA SER A 514 26.31 -13.00 1.46
C SER A 514 25.25 -14.05 1.80
N VAL A 515 24.30 -14.32 0.91
CA VAL A 515 23.11 -15.13 1.22
C VAL A 515 22.40 -15.66 -0.03
N ALA A 516 21.60 -16.71 0.13
CA ALA A 516 20.63 -17.21 -0.84
C ALA A 516 19.29 -17.59 -0.17
N VAL A 517 18.26 -17.83 -0.98
CA VAL A 517 16.98 -18.40 -0.53
C VAL A 517 16.61 -19.57 -1.42
N ILE A 518 16.42 -20.76 -0.85
CA ILE A 518 15.84 -21.93 -1.53
C ILE A 518 14.36 -22.06 -1.16
N TYR A 519 13.52 -22.47 -2.11
CA TYR A 519 12.12 -22.80 -1.86
C TYR A 519 11.61 -23.89 -2.78
N ALA A 520 10.61 -24.64 -2.31
CA ALA A 520 9.91 -25.65 -3.11
C ALA A 520 8.71 -25.02 -3.85
N ASN A 521 8.58 -25.28 -5.14
CA ASN A 521 7.44 -24.83 -5.95
C ASN A 521 6.25 -25.78 -5.74
N GLY A 522 5.20 -25.37 -5.03
CA GLY A 522 4.01 -26.21 -4.80
C GLY A 522 3.40 -26.15 -3.39
N ALA A 523 4.01 -25.42 -2.45
CA ALA A 523 3.34 -24.98 -1.23
C ALA A 523 2.67 -23.62 -1.45
N GLU A 524 1.55 -23.37 -0.78
CA GLU A 524 0.91 -22.05 -0.82
C GLU A 524 1.82 -20.96 -0.21
N PRO A 525 1.82 -19.73 -0.74
CA PRO A 525 2.56 -18.61 -0.18
C PRO A 525 2.09 -18.27 1.25
N SER A 526 3.02 -18.02 2.17
CA SER A 526 2.68 -17.66 3.56
C SER A 526 1.89 -16.35 3.62
N GLY A 527 0.68 -16.40 4.17
CA GLY A 527 -0.19 -15.22 4.33
C GLY A 527 0.25 -14.21 5.40
N ASP A 528 1.37 -14.46 6.08
CA ASP A 528 1.84 -13.68 7.22
C ASP A 528 2.33 -12.27 6.86
N MET A 529 2.06 -11.32 7.76
CA MET A 529 2.60 -9.98 7.65
C MET A 529 4.07 -9.95 8.07
N VAL A 530 4.97 -9.85 7.10
CA VAL A 530 6.40 -9.68 7.32
C VAL A 530 6.67 -8.31 7.94
N PHE A 531 7.43 -8.29 9.05
CA PHE A 531 7.85 -7.07 9.74
C PHE A 531 9.37 -6.90 9.65
N ALA A 532 9.82 -5.71 9.26
CA ALA A 532 11.24 -5.33 9.21
C ALA A 532 11.49 -4.18 10.19
N GLU A 533 12.38 -4.35 11.16
CA GLU A 533 12.68 -3.33 12.17
C GLU A 533 14.04 -2.68 11.96
N LEU A 534 14.05 -1.52 11.31
CA LEU A 534 15.26 -0.73 11.11
C LEU A 534 15.71 -0.07 12.42
N SER A 535 16.93 -0.38 12.85
CA SER A 535 17.60 0.11 14.05
C SER A 535 18.81 1.00 13.72
N ARG A 536 19.57 1.39 14.76
CA ARG A 536 20.85 2.11 14.62
C ARG A 536 21.99 1.28 14.01
N ASN A 537 21.83 -0.04 13.93
CA ASN A 537 22.85 -0.94 13.39
C ASN A 537 22.52 -1.40 11.95
N GLY A 538 21.30 -1.14 11.48
CA GLY A 538 20.74 -1.73 10.26
C GLY A 538 19.37 -2.32 10.51
N PHE A 539 18.91 -3.13 9.57
CA PHE A 539 17.74 -3.99 9.72
C PHE A 539 17.98 -5.07 10.81
N ASP A 540 16.90 -5.72 11.26
CA ASP A 540 16.96 -6.78 12.28
C ASP A 540 17.07 -8.20 11.70
N GLN A 541 17.00 -8.34 10.37
CA GLN A 541 17.25 -9.58 9.62
C GLN A 541 18.04 -9.25 8.34
N ASP A 542 18.98 -10.10 7.96
CA ASP A 542 19.77 -9.93 6.73
C ASP A 542 18.97 -10.30 5.47
N VAL A 543 17.93 -11.14 5.60
CA VAL A 543 16.95 -11.43 4.54
C VAL A 543 15.54 -11.49 5.09
N TYR A 544 14.63 -10.82 4.40
CA TYR A 544 13.18 -10.99 4.55
C TYR A 544 12.64 -11.75 3.32
N VAL A 545 11.71 -12.68 3.54
CA VAL A 545 11.03 -13.41 2.47
C VAL A 545 9.56 -12.97 2.42
N VAL A 546 9.06 -12.61 1.24
CA VAL A 546 7.73 -12.06 1.00
C VAL A 546 7.11 -12.69 -0.24
N SER A 547 5.79 -12.86 -0.28
CA SER A 547 5.13 -13.43 -1.45
C SER A 547 4.70 -12.38 -2.49
N PRO A 548 4.54 -12.74 -3.78
CA PRO A 548 4.20 -11.80 -4.85
C PRO A 548 2.95 -10.96 -4.55
N GLY A 549 3.07 -9.64 -4.74
CA GLY A 549 1.98 -8.68 -4.50
C GLY A 549 1.67 -8.38 -3.03
N SER A 550 2.30 -9.07 -2.08
CA SER A 550 2.11 -8.90 -0.63
C SER A 550 2.71 -7.58 -0.10
N LYS A 551 2.70 -7.39 1.22
CA LYS A 551 3.15 -6.14 1.87
C LYS A 551 4.08 -6.40 3.05
N ILE A 552 5.29 -5.84 2.98
CA ILE A 552 6.23 -5.78 4.10
C ILE A 552 5.96 -4.54 4.96
N THR A 553 5.91 -4.70 6.29
CA THR A 553 5.75 -3.59 7.23
C THR A 553 7.10 -3.18 7.82
N ILE A 554 7.65 -2.08 7.30
CA ILE A 554 8.93 -1.53 7.76
C ILE A 554 8.67 -0.55 8.91
N LYS A 555 9.38 -0.75 10.03
CA LYS A 555 9.26 -0.01 11.29
C LYS A 555 10.60 0.60 11.67
N ASN A 556 10.65 1.92 11.81
CA ASN A 556 11.81 2.64 12.31
C ASN A 556 11.88 2.58 13.84
N LYS A 557 12.88 1.91 14.40
CA LYS A 557 13.20 1.89 15.84
C LYS A 557 14.13 3.04 16.26
N ASP A 558 14.78 3.74 15.33
CA ASP A 558 15.66 4.88 15.66
C ASP A 558 14.91 6.22 15.75
N ASN A 559 15.64 7.25 16.21
CA ASN A 559 15.21 8.63 16.34
C ASN A 559 15.54 9.49 15.11
N THR A 560 16.19 8.95 14.06
CA THR A 560 16.48 9.68 12.80
C THR A 560 15.46 9.36 11.69
N LEU A 561 15.53 10.12 10.59
CA LEU A 561 14.71 9.92 9.39
C LEU A 561 15.43 8.99 8.42
N HIS A 562 14.71 7.97 7.93
CA HIS A 562 15.23 7.02 6.95
C HIS A 562 14.38 7.03 5.68
N ARG A 563 15.03 6.68 4.58
CA ARG A 563 14.43 6.41 3.28
C ARG A 563 14.95 5.04 2.85
N ILE A 564 14.06 4.08 2.63
CA ILE A 564 14.45 2.76 2.15
C ILE A 564 14.27 2.73 0.64
N LYS A 565 15.32 2.28 -0.06
CA LYS A 565 15.32 1.98 -1.48
C LYS A 565 15.50 0.46 -1.64
N ALA A 566 14.76 -0.12 -2.58
CA ALA A 566 15.04 -1.44 -3.14
C ALA A 566 15.88 -1.28 -4.40
N THR A 567 16.97 -2.04 -4.49
CA THR A 567 17.92 -2.03 -5.61
C THR A 567 18.32 -3.44 -6.02
N ASP A 568 18.30 -3.70 -7.32
CA ASP A 568 18.87 -4.88 -7.94
C ASP A 568 19.32 -4.49 -9.36
N ASP A 569 20.64 -4.36 -9.52
CA ASP A 569 21.30 -3.95 -10.77
C ASP A 569 21.43 -5.13 -11.78
N TYR A 570 20.82 -6.28 -11.47
CA TYR A 570 20.63 -7.40 -12.38
C TYR A 570 19.35 -7.27 -13.20
N ASN A 571 18.23 -7.00 -12.52
CA ASN A 571 16.90 -6.87 -13.11
C ASN A 571 16.45 -5.40 -13.34
N ASP A 572 17.41 -4.45 -13.33
CA ASP A 572 17.19 -2.99 -13.45
C ASP A 572 16.18 -2.40 -12.44
N ILE A 573 16.08 -3.00 -11.25
CA ILE A 573 15.14 -2.55 -10.20
C ILE A 573 15.79 -1.44 -9.38
N SER A 574 15.19 -0.25 -9.42
CA SER A 574 15.66 0.93 -8.69
C SER A 574 14.47 1.70 -8.09
N LYS A 575 13.93 1.22 -6.96
CA LYS A 575 12.63 1.66 -6.43
C LYS A 575 12.71 2.22 -5.01
N ASN A 576 12.28 3.47 -4.85
CA ASN A 576 12.06 4.06 -3.52
C ASN A 576 10.87 3.36 -2.84
N MET A 577 11.12 2.61 -1.77
CA MET A 577 10.09 1.89 -1.02
C MET A 577 9.32 2.83 -0.09
N VAL A 578 10.02 3.57 0.78
CA VAL A 578 9.36 4.33 1.86
C VAL A 578 10.25 5.42 2.48
N LYS A 579 9.66 6.57 2.83
CA LYS A 579 10.24 7.58 3.75
C LYS A 579 9.61 7.41 5.14
N LEU A 580 10.42 7.02 6.13
CA LEU A 580 10.03 6.75 7.52
C LEU A 580 10.54 7.86 8.44
N GLN A 581 9.61 8.50 9.14
CA GLN A 581 9.93 9.41 10.25
C GLN A 581 10.42 8.62 11.49
N PRO A 582 11.05 9.29 12.47
CA PRO A 582 11.38 8.70 13.77
C PRO A 582 10.18 7.94 14.38
N ARG A 583 10.41 6.70 14.84
CA ARG A 583 9.39 5.81 15.43
C ARG A 583 8.17 5.49 14.54
N GLN A 584 8.22 5.77 13.23
CA GLN A 584 7.14 5.45 12.30
C GLN A 584 7.22 4.00 11.79
N LYS A 585 6.05 3.34 11.63
CA LYS A 585 5.90 2.14 10.80
C LYS A 585 5.02 2.41 9.57
N ARG A 586 5.29 1.74 8.45
CA ARG A 586 4.46 1.75 7.22
C ARG A 586 4.55 0.41 6.50
N ALA A 587 3.44 -0.03 5.91
CA ALA A 587 3.42 -1.13 4.95
C ALA A 587 3.83 -0.63 3.56
N VAL A 588 4.60 -1.42 2.84
CA VAL A 588 5.04 -1.20 1.45
C VAL A 588 4.63 -2.42 0.63
N GLN A 589 4.03 -2.22 -0.54
CA GLN A 589 3.67 -3.33 -1.43
C GLN A 589 4.87 -3.78 -2.28
N VAL A 590 5.09 -5.08 -2.31
CA VAL A 590 6.06 -5.77 -3.15
C VAL A 590 5.49 -5.81 -4.57
N SER A 591 6.24 -5.28 -5.55
CA SER A 591 5.70 -5.07 -6.91
C SER A 591 6.71 -5.29 -8.04
N TRP A 592 7.81 -5.98 -7.76
CA TRP A 592 8.68 -6.53 -8.79
C TRP A 592 8.25 -7.97 -9.11
N LYS A 593 8.91 -8.61 -10.08
CA LYS A 593 8.65 -10.00 -10.47
C LYS A 593 8.84 -10.94 -9.27
N ALA A 594 8.14 -12.07 -9.28
CA ALA A 594 8.49 -13.21 -8.43
C ALA A 594 9.93 -13.70 -8.74
N ASP A 595 10.44 -14.60 -7.90
CA ASP A 595 11.70 -15.31 -8.13
C ASP A 595 12.89 -14.33 -8.25
N THR A 596 12.83 -13.24 -7.48
CA THR A 596 13.74 -12.08 -7.54
C THR A 596 14.11 -11.63 -6.12
N VAL A 597 15.39 -11.33 -5.89
CA VAL A 597 15.91 -10.86 -4.59
C VAL A 597 16.50 -9.46 -4.77
N VAL A 598 15.98 -8.48 -4.03
CA VAL A 598 16.44 -7.08 -4.11
C VAL A 598 17.13 -6.65 -2.82
N GLU A 599 18.18 -5.83 -2.91
CA GLU A 599 18.79 -5.20 -1.74
C GLU A 599 17.90 -4.04 -1.23
N MET A 600 17.46 -4.14 0.01
CA MET A 600 16.87 -3.06 0.79
C MET A 600 17.96 -2.27 1.52
N ARG A 601 18.26 -1.05 1.05
CA ARG A 601 19.22 -0.14 1.68
C ARG A 601 18.53 1.08 2.30
N SER A 602 18.96 1.44 3.51
CA SER A 602 18.61 2.72 4.12
C SER A 602 19.51 3.82 3.57
N ASN A 603 18.96 4.99 3.26
CA ASN A 603 19.76 6.12 2.76
C ASN A 603 20.91 6.48 3.71
N LYS A 604 20.77 6.28 5.02
CA LYS A 604 21.87 6.40 5.99
C LYS A 604 22.86 5.24 5.82
N GLY A 605 23.72 5.31 4.79
CA GLY A 605 24.67 4.27 4.34
C GLY A 605 25.80 3.85 5.29
N ALA A 606 25.72 4.23 6.58
CA ALA A 606 26.49 3.59 7.65
C ALA A 606 25.76 2.37 8.26
N LEU A 607 24.48 2.18 7.93
CA LEU A 607 23.65 1.06 8.36
C LEU A 607 23.82 -0.13 7.40
N SER A 608 23.77 -1.37 7.94
CA SER A 608 23.71 -2.57 7.11
C SER A 608 22.48 -2.54 6.19
N ALA A 609 22.69 -2.95 4.94
CA ALA A 609 21.62 -3.34 4.03
C ALA A 609 21.05 -4.71 4.45
N SER A 610 19.91 -5.06 3.88
CA SER A 610 19.23 -6.36 4.01
C SER A 610 18.64 -6.73 2.66
N TYR A 611 18.24 -7.97 2.43
CA TYR A 611 17.65 -8.41 1.17
C TYR A 611 16.16 -8.73 1.33
N LEU A 612 15.42 -8.61 0.23
CA LEU A 612 13.99 -8.91 0.16
C LEU A 612 13.71 -9.86 -1.00
N ALA A 613 13.52 -11.14 -0.69
CA ALA A 613 13.25 -12.20 -1.65
C ALA A 613 11.74 -12.31 -1.92
N ASN A 614 11.33 -12.21 -3.19
CA ASN A 614 9.94 -12.30 -3.61
C ASN A 614 9.57 -13.73 -4.03
N VAL A 615 9.16 -14.55 -3.06
CA VAL A 615 9.05 -16.01 -3.17
C VAL A 615 7.57 -16.46 -3.24
N PRO A 616 7.15 -17.19 -4.29
CA PRO A 616 5.75 -17.61 -4.48
C PRO A 616 5.29 -18.79 -3.59
N SER A 617 6.05 -19.16 -2.56
CA SER A 617 5.87 -20.38 -1.74
C SER A 617 6.12 -20.10 -0.26
N GLY A 618 5.35 -20.75 0.62
CA GLY A 618 5.59 -20.77 2.08
C GLY A 618 6.65 -21.79 2.51
N ALA A 619 7.07 -22.69 1.62
CA ALA A 619 8.07 -23.72 1.89
C ALA A 619 9.45 -23.23 1.42
N PHE A 620 10.15 -22.49 2.28
CA PHE A 620 11.45 -21.88 1.98
C PHE A 620 12.48 -22.01 3.11
N GLN A 621 13.74 -21.74 2.80
CA GLN A 621 14.85 -21.64 3.75
C GLN A 621 15.87 -20.58 3.26
N ILE A 622 16.46 -19.85 4.20
CA ILE A 622 17.55 -18.89 3.96
C ILE A 622 18.88 -19.63 4.15
N ILE A 623 19.81 -19.45 3.21
CA ILE A 623 21.15 -20.05 3.22
C ILE A 623 22.18 -18.93 3.38
N GLU A 624 22.82 -18.84 4.55
CA GLU A 624 23.84 -17.83 4.83
C GLU A 624 25.22 -18.25 4.31
N PHE A 625 25.90 -17.36 3.57
CA PHE A 625 27.23 -17.63 3.01
C PHE A 625 28.35 -17.02 3.86
N LEU A 626 29.17 -17.89 4.44
CA LEU A 626 30.32 -17.52 5.28
C LEU A 626 31.39 -16.74 4.49
N VAL A 627 31.38 -15.42 4.65
CA VAL A 627 32.31 -14.46 4.00
C VAL A 627 33.76 -14.95 4.04
N GLY A 628 34.36 -15.11 2.85
CA GLY A 628 35.76 -15.53 2.69
C GLY A 628 35.96 -17.03 2.48
N LYS A 629 34.89 -17.83 2.46
CA LYS A 629 34.87 -19.14 1.79
C LYS A 629 34.36 -18.98 0.35
N SER A 630 34.77 -19.90 -0.52
CA SER A 630 34.22 -20.04 -1.88
C SER A 630 33.15 -21.12 -2.00
N SER A 631 32.97 -21.96 -0.97
CA SER A 631 32.12 -23.15 -1.03
C SER A 631 31.29 -23.30 0.26
N HIS A 632 29.99 -23.58 0.09
CA HIS A 632 28.97 -23.49 1.15
C HIS A 632 27.98 -24.64 1.07
N GLY A 633 28.02 -25.54 2.06
CA GLY A 633 27.04 -26.61 2.21
C GLY A 633 25.71 -26.11 2.78
N PHE A 634 24.59 -26.68 2.32
CA PHE A 634 23.24 -26.43 2.83
C PHE A 634 22.40 -27.72 2.86
N SER A 635 21.29 -27.69 3.60
CA SER A 635 20.34 -28.80 3.70
C SER A 635 18.91 -28.27 3.90
N PHE A 636 18.03 -28.58 2.95
CA PHE A 636 16.64 -28.11 2.88
C PHE A 636 15.68 -29.30 2.97
N ALA A 637 15.04 -29.47 4.14
CA ALA A 637 14.11 -30.56 4.42
C ALA A 637 12.62 -30.15 4.38
N THR A 638 12.32 -28.88 4.11
CA THR A 638 10.94 -28.35 4.14
C THR A 638 10.27 -28.50 2.76
N ILE A 639 10.22 -29.73 2.23
CA ILE A 639 9.68 -30.03 0.90
C ILE A 639 8.25 -30.58 1.04
N PRO A 640 7.23 -29.95 0.43
CA PRO A 640 5.88 -30.49 0.40
C PRO A 640 5.82 -31.63 -0.63
N SER A 641 5.02 -32.67 -0.37
CA SER A 641 4.81 -33.79 -1.31
C SER A 641 4.05 -33.40 -2.60
N SER A 642 3.73 -32.12 -2.78
CA SER A 642 3.11 -31.51 -3.96
C SER A 642 4.08 -30.71 -4.84
N ALA A 643 5.37 -30.68 -4.51
CA ALA A 643 6.38 -29.98 -5.30
C ALA A 643 7.07 -30.91 -6.30
N ASP A 644 7.13 -30.49 -7.57
CA ASP A 644 7.88 -31.16 -8.64
C ASP A 644 9.29 -30.56 -8.85
N THR A 645 9.52 -29.37 -8.28
CA THR A 645 10.76 -28.60 -8.44
C THR A 645 11.06 -27.75 -7.20
N ALA A 646 12.33 -27.39 -7.02
CA ALA A 646 12.76 -26.33 -6.12
C ALA A 646 13.49 -25.23 -6.89
N THR A 647 13.54 -24.03 -6.35
CA THR A 647 14.30 -22.91 -6.92
C THR A 647 15.26 -22.34 -5.87
N ILE A 648 16.51 -22.10 -6.24
CA ILE A 648 17.47 -21.31 -5.45
C ILE A 648 17.60 -19.91 -6.06
N LEU A 649 17.41 -18.89 -5.24
CA LEU A 649 17.63 -17.48 -5.58
C LEU A 649 18.90 -16.98 -4.90
N ILE A 650 19.83 -16.43 -5.67
CA ILE A 650 21.05 -15.78 -5.18
C ILE A 650 21.01 -14.32 -5.70
N PRO A 651 21.30 -13.30 -4.87
CA PRO A 651 21.36 -11.91 -5.33
C PRO A 651 22.25 -11.75 -6.56
N ASN A 652 21.82 -10.96 -7.54
CA ASN A 652 22.56 -10.69 -8.78
C ASN A 652 22.87 -11.91 -9.67
N HIS A 653 22.12 -13.01 -9.59
CA HIS A 653 22.32 -14.23 -10.41
C HIS A 653 20.99 -14.70 -11.03
N ASP A 654 21.07 -15.58 -12.04
CA ASP A 654 19.88 -16.23 -12.61
C ASP A 654 19.28 -17.26 -11.62
N PRO A 655 17.93 -17.36 -11.50
CA PRO A 655 17.28 -18.37 -10.64
C PRO A 655 17.63 -19.81 -11.05
N ILE A 656 18.12 -20.59 -10.10
CA ILE A 656 18.50 -22.00 -10.32
C ILE A 656 17.28 -22.88 -10.06
N VAL A 657 16.69 -23.46 -11.11
CA VAL A 657 15.56 -24.39 -11.00
C VAL A 657 16.06 -25.84 -10.99
N ILE A 658 15.70 -26.56 -9.93
CA ILE A 658 16.04 -27.96 -9.66
C ILE A 658 14.83 -28.81 -9.99
N SER A 659 14.98 -29.84 -10.83
CA SER A 659 13.91 -30.80 -11.14
C SER A 659 14.04 -32.07 -10.32
N PHE A 660 12.95 -32.45 -9.66
CA PHE A 660 12.89 -33.67 -8.83
C PHE A 660 12.76 -34.93 -9.69
N ALA A 661 12.21 -34.82 -10.90
CA ALA A 661 12.01 -35.92 -11.85
C ALA A 661 13.32 -36.57 -12.34
N LEU A 662 14.47 -35.91 -12.15
CA LEU A 662 15.79 -36.45 -12.51
C LEU A 662 16.41 -37.31 -11.38
N GLY A 663 16.01 -37.08 -10.12
CA GLY A 663 16.59 -37.73 -8.94
C GLY A 663 18.08 -37.48 -8.74
N GLY A 664 18.67 -38.27 -7.83
CA GLY A 664 20.12 -38.44 -7.67
C GLY A 664 20.92 -37.18 -7.33
N SER A 665 22.18 -37.16 -7.75
CA SER A 665 23.05 -35.99 -7.65
C SER A 665 23.04 -35.19 -8.96
N GLN A 666 22.97 -33.86 -8.84
CA GLN A 666 22.92 -32.93 -9.96
C GLN A 666 24.01 -31.87 -9.81
N ARG A 667 24.58 -31.42 -10.93
CA ARG A 667 25.47 -30.25 -10.99
C ARG A 667 24.87 -29.20 -11.90
N ILE A 668 24.57 -28.03 -11.36
CA ILE A 668 23.94 -26.93 -12.11
C ILE A 668 24.90 -25.73 -12.13
N PRO A 669 25.24 -25.16 -13.29
CA PRO A 669 26.12 -24.00 -13.37
C PRO A 669 25.46 -22.77 -12.73
N LEU A 670 26.21 -22.04 -11.90
CA LEU A 670 25.78 -20.74 -11.37
C LEU A 670 26.06 -19.67 -12.42
N VAL A 671 25.02 -18.99 -12.91
CA VAL A 671 25.11 -18.04 -14.03
C VAL A 671 24.77 -16.60 -13.59
N LYS A 672 25.53 -15.64 -14.14
CA LYS A 672 25.41 -14.20 -13.91
C LYS A 672 25.58 -13.45 -15.23
N LYS A 673 24.49 -12.87 -15.74
CA LYS A 673 24.39 -12.18 -17.04
C LYS A 673 24.94 -13.03 -18.20
N GLY A 674 24.63 -14.33 -18.19
CA GLY A 674 25.07 -15.31 -19.18
C GLY A 674 26.49 -15.88 -19.00
N GLN A 675 27.28 -15.38 -18.03
CA GLN A 675 28.58 -15.95 -17.69
C GLN A 675 28.46 -16.95 -16.52
N GLN A 676 29.10 -18.12 -16.63
CA GLN A 676 29.22 -19.04 -15.49
C GLN A 676 30.22 -18.49 -14.47
N VAL A 677 29.77 -18.33 -13.23
CA VAL A 677 30.54 -17.76 -12.10
C VAL A 677 30.65 -18.74 -10.91
N GLY A 678 30.22 -19.98 -11.10
CA GLY A 678 30.32 -21.06 -10.11
C GLY A 678 29.57 -22.33 -10.55
N GLU A 679 29.34 -23.23 -9.60
CA GLU A 679 28.47 -24.39 -9.74
C GLU A 679 27.74 -24.68 -8.42
N VAL A 680 26.58 -25.33 -8.51
CA VAL A 680 25.87 -25.90 -7.36
C VAL A 680 25.83 -27.40 -7.53
N GLU A 681 26.49 -28.12 -6.63
CA GLU A 681 26.34 -29.56 -6.49
C GLU A 681 25.16 -29.86 -5.58
N LEU A 682 24.33 -30.83 -5.95
CA LEU A 682 23.08 -31.18 -5.28
C LEU A 682 23.01 -32.69 -5.08
N GLU A 683 22.28 -33.11 -4.05
CA GLU A 683 21.92 -34.49 -3.76
C GLU A 683 20.47 -34.52 -3.28
N LEU A 684 19.65 -35.32 -3.96
CA LEU A 684 18.21 -35.43 -3.71
C LEU A 684 17.93 -36.72 -2.90
N ASN A 685 17.37 -36.56 -1.70
CA ASN A 685 17.15 -37.63 -0.72
C ASN A 685 15.66 -37.84 -0.41
#